data_AF-A0AA39JR33-F1
#
_entry.id   AF-A0AA39JR33-F1
#
_cell.length_a   1.000
_cell.length_b   1.000
_cell.length_c   1.000
_cell.angle_alpha   90.00
_cell.angle_beta   90.00
_cell.angle_gamma   90.00
#
_symmetry.space_group_name_H-M   'P 1'
#
loop_
_entity.id
_entity.type
_entity.pdbx_description
1 polymer ?
#
loop_
_entity_poly.entity_id
_entity_poly.type
_entity_poly.pdbx_seq_one_letter_code
_entity_poly.pdbx_strand_id
1 'polypeptide(L)'
;MLKDHLKYSQRIRQNPKKAIDNARKGVLQEITDIANLWQEVPEMLSMGLIEMFFLHLNKEPPTDFSRATYEKTPGADRAFMSLLGLSKVSNFLRDGHPYEQQMVDGWPGAFKWSVYLVAGRVQSPEATPQSKRSTLDVITAAWYSISRTDPVRNIMAATQGTIEIATQLWVNEDSRNMAASTTGIPTASACLDALLYDGVEDCLDRVVKAGGGNADNIALLAVSRLKTAIHSSQMNHTAIVIYLDLIGHLCRKPRHPLRHAFLNLNIIPMFTKIALNASKMLNEGAPDIMLDVMVSSVCFMFNCLESTDGFTWVIQAVNAGLLTAWVDSSPHFHRLHTEDRDTMVSIVRDIVPRYLVYRSVINAINGVMPKFDDESLPHKRRVFGSTVKDVWIDFHKQCLERLLVSIHAKAIRGKAVTCDNVKDDWLWNHALLLKGMSKGSLERRRHKDMCKMKQQERKEGKLQSIPKSDAAFFHDLATRDARHHLPYLHRLARKEHPKIKDSGFIIYIDYTVLPAKFSLKLLSDYERNVPASLDGSSNAEARNDAFVKRARENPGKFMLIQSQLSNGTGVQLVTSVVTGDFWNGGTWDFPVHPSHGDDERESVDDEGYDTNIDGIDIMKARMIINQFAKSVAGGEETLF
;
A
#
# COMPACT_ATOMS: atom_id res chain seq x y z
N MET A 1 9.63 8.08 -48.75
CA MET A 1 9.17 8.29 -47.35
C MET A 1 9.48 9.69 -46.83
N LEU A 2 10.73 10.12 -46.60
CA LEU A 2 11.02 11.46 -46.05
C LEU A 2 10.57 12.61 -46.99
N LYS A 3 10.82 12.49 -48.30
CA LYS A 3 10.37 13.49 -49.30
C LYS A 3 8.85 13.58 -49.38
N ASP A 4 8.16 12.45 -49.29
CA ASP A 4 6.70 12.39 -49.31
C ASP A 4 6.11 13.01 -48.04
N HIS A 5 6.67 12.70 -46.88
CA HIS A 5 6.30 13.30 -45.60
C HIS A 5 6.39 14.82 -45.62
N LEU A 6 7.51 15.38 -46.12
CA LEU A 6 7.68 16.83 -46.26
C LEU A 6 6.64 17.45 -47.20
N LYS A 7 6.36 16.79 -48.33
CA LYS A 7 5.37 17.26 -49.30
C LYS A 7 3.96 17.28 -48.69
N TYR A 8 3.58 16.24 -47.93
CA TYR A 8 2.27 16.16 -47.29
C TYR A 8 2.13 17.14 -46.13
N SER A 9 3.16 17.27 -45.29
CA SER A 9 3.22 18.27 -44.22
C SER A 9 3.05 19.69 -44.79
N GLN A 10 3.77 20.03 -45.86
CA GLN A 10 3.61 21.33 -46.53
C GLN A 10 2.19 21.53 -47.06
N ARG A 11 1.57 20.50 -47.67
CA ARG A 11 0.20 20.58 -48.19
C ARG A 11 -0.82 20.84 -47.08
N ILE A 12 -0.70 20.13 -45.96
CA ILE A 12 -1.57 20.30 -44.79
C ILE A 12 -1.42 21.70 -44.18
N ARG A 13 -0.19 22.20 -44.05
CA ARG A 13 0.10 23.56 -43.54
C ARG A 13 -0.46 24.66 -44.44
N GLN A 14 -0.42 24.46 -45.76
CA GLN A 14 -0.89 25.47 -46.73
C GLN A 14 -2.42 25.63 -46.74
N ASN A 15 -3.18 24.54 -46.56
CA ASN A 15 -4.64 24.61 -46.57
C ASN A 15 -5.28 23.57 -45.64
N PRO A 16 -5.15 23.74 -44.32
CA PRO A 16 -5.62 22.77 -43.33
C PRO A 16 -7.13 22.53 -43.40
N LYS A 17 -7.91 23.60 -43.68
CA LYS A 17 -9.37 23.52 -43.82
C LYS A 17 -9.79 22.65 -44.99
N LYS A 18 -9.18 22.83 -46.18
CA LYS A 18 -9.48 22.00 -47.36
C LYS A 18 -9.13 20.53 -47.12
N ALA A 19 -8.04 20.25 -46.40
CA ALA A 19 -7.68 18.88 -46.03
C ALA A 19 -8.77 18.26 -45.13
N ILE A 20 -9.22 18.97 -44.10
CA ILE A 20 -10.32 18.53 -43.21
C ILE A 20 -11.61 18.31 -44.00
N ASP A 21 -11.98 19.23 -44.90
CA ASP A 21 -13.20 19.09 -45.70
C ASP A 21 -13.15 17.90 -46.67
N ASN A 22 -11.99 17.61 -47.26
CA ASN A 22 -11.79 16.41 -48.07
C ASN A 22 -11.83 15.13 -47.21
N ALA A 23 -11.25 15.17 -46.01
CA ALA A 23 -11.28 14.07 -45.07
C ALA A 23 -12.71 13.78 -44.60
N ARG A 24 -13.53 14.81 -44.31
CA ARG A 24 -14.97 14.67 -44.02
C ARG A 24 -15.73 13.98 -45.16
N LYS A 25 -15.38 14.27 -46.42
CA LYS A 25 -15.93 13.59 -47.61
C LYS A 25 -15.46 12.15 -47.78
N GLY A 26 -14.57 11.65 -46.91
CA GLY A 26 -14.10 10.26 -46.92
C GLY A 26 -12.93 10.01 -47.86
N VAL A 27 -12.18 11.04 -48.26
CA VAL A 27 -10.93 10.86 -49.02
C VAL A 27 -9.88 10.23 -48.10
N LEU A 28 -9.61 8.93 -48.28
CA LEU A 28 -8.77 8.15 -47.36
C LEU A 28 -7.37 8.75 -47.21
N GLN A 29 -6.73 9.18 -48.31
CA GLN A 29 -5.41 9.78 -48.25
C GLN A 29 -5.36 11.02 -47.35
N GLU A 30 -6.40 11.86 -47.37
CA GLU A 30 -6.46 13.07 -46.53
C GLU A 30 -6.66 12.70 -45.05
N ILE A 31 -7.46 11.68 -44.75
CA ILE A 31 -7.61 11.16 -43.38
C ILE A 31 -6.27 10.61 -42.89
N THR A 32 -5.57 9.83 -43.71
CA THR A 32 -4.24 9.28 -43.38
C THR A 32 -3.21 10.38 -43.14
N ASP A 33 -3.14 11.38 -44.02
CA ASP A 33 -2.17 12.47 -43.88
C ASP A 33 -2.47 13.30 -42.63
N ILE A 34 -3.74 13.62 -42.36
CA ILE A 34 -4.15 14.33 -41.15
C ILE A 34 -3.85 13.50 -39.89
N ALA A 35 -4.24 12.23 -39.83
CA ALA A 35 -3.99 11.35 -38.68
C ALA A 35 -2.48 11.26 -38.34
N ASN A 36 -1.63 11.36 -39.35
CA ASN A 36 -0.18 11.34 -39.17
C ASN A 36 0.40 12.69 -38.75
N LEU A 37 -0.11 13.80 -39.28
CA LEU A 37 0.60 15.09 -39.28
C LEU A 37 -0.11 16.24 -38.57
N TRP A 38 -1.36 16.07 -38.10
CA TRP A 38 -2.14 17.19 -37.56
C TRP A 38 -1.48 17.89 -36.36
N GLN A 39 -0.63 17.20 -35.59
CA GLN A 39 0.09 17.79 -34.45
C GLN A 39 1.06 18.91 -34.89
N GLU A 40 1.44 18.96 -36.16
CA GLU A 40 2.23 20.06 -36.73
C GLU A 40 1.40 21.31 -37.03
N VAL A 41 0.06 21.20 -36.99
CA VAL A 41 -0.90 22.30 -37.20
C VAL A 41 -2.01 22.22 -36.13
N PRO A 42 -1.70 22.54 -34.86
CA PRO A 42 -2.65 22.39 -33.75
C PRO A 42 -3.97 23.18 -33.94
N GLU A 43 -3.96 24.23 -34.75
CA GLU A 43 -5.14 25.03 -35.10
C GLU A 43 -6.25 24.18 -35.72
N MET A 44 -5.93 23.03 -36.31
CA MET A 44 -6.91 22.07 -36.84
C MET A 44 -7.94 21.62 -35.79
N LEU A 45 -7.59 21.60 -34.50
CA LEU A 45 -8.53 21.29 -33.42
C LEU A 45 -9.74 22.23 -33.46
N SER A 46 -9.49 23.53 -33.64
CA SER A 46 -10.53 24.56 -33.77
C SER A 46 -11.34 24.47 -35.08
N MET A 47 -10.85 23.73 -36.08
CA MET A 47 -11.48 23.56 -37.39
C MET A 47 -12.41 22.33 -37.46
N GLY A 48 -12.63 21.64 -36.33
CA GLY A 48 -13.45 20.43 -36.24
C GLY A 48 -12.69 19.15 -36.60
N LEU A 49 -11.39 19.08 -36.26
CA LEU A 49 -10.59 17.87 -36.43
C LEU A 49 -11.17 16.66 -35.67
N ILE A 50 -11.54 16.86 -34.39
CA ILE A 50 -12.08 15.80 -33.54
C ILE A 50 -13.43 15.30 -34.09
N GLU A 51 -14.31 16.23 -34.45
CA GLU A 51 -15.57 15.95 -35.14
C GLU A 51 -15.35 15.15 -36.44
N MET A 52 -14.32 15.48 -37.24
CA MET A 52 -14.01 14.76 -38.47
C MET A 52 -13.61 13.29 -38.21
N PHE A 53 -12.82 13.02 -37.16
CA PHE A 53 -12.50 11.63 -36.79
C PHE A 53 -13.75 10.87 -36.33
N PHE A 54 -14.57 11.46 -35.46
CA PHE A 54 -15.80 10.81 -35.00
C PHE A 54 -16.84 10.64 -36.11
N LEU A 55 -16.88 11.52 -37.14
CA LEU A 55 -17.75 11.36 -38.31
C LEU A 55 -17.52 9.99 -39.01
N HIS A 56 -16.28 9.52 -39.08
CA HIS A 56 -16.00 8.20 -39.67
C HIS A 56 -16.25 7.06 -38.71
N LEU A 57 -16.07 7.28 -37.40
CA LEU A 57 -16.34 6.29 -36.36
C LEU A 57 -17.84 6.12 -36.06
N ASN A 58 -18.68 7.10 -36.37
CA ASN A 58 -20.13 7.03 -36.18
C ASN A 58 -20.85 6.21 -37.27
N LYS A 59 -20.12 5.74 -38.29
CA LYS A 59 -20.65 4.79 -39.28
C LYS A 59 -20.70 3.40 -38.66
N GLU A 60 -21.70 2.58 -39.01
CA GLU A 60 -21.76 1.21 -38.49
C GLU A 60 -20.66 0.33 -39.12
N PRO A 61 -19.91 -0.46 -38.30
CA PRO A 61 -19.01 -1.46 -38.84
C PRO A 61 -19.77 -2.62 -39.50
N PRO A 62 -19.16 -3.36 -40.43
CA PRO A 62 -19.75 -4.59 -40.94
C PRO A 62 -20.00 -5.62 -39.83
N THR A 63 -21.00 -6.48 -40.02
CA THR A 63 -21.28 -7.61 -39.12
C THR A 63 -20.37 -8.82 -39.38
N ASP A 64 -19.73 -8.90 -40.56
CA ASP A 64 -18.77 -9.95 -40.89
C ASP A 64 -17.33 -9.53 -40.54
N PHE A 65 -16.74 -10.25 -39.60
CA PHE A 65 -15.38 -10.05 -39.10
C PHE A 65 -14.30 -10.79 -39.93
N SER A 66 -14.68 -11.45 -41.03
CA SER A 66 -13.74 -12.16 -41.89
C SER A 66 -12.72 -11.19 -42.50
N ARG A 67 -11.49 -11.70 -42.68
CA ARG A 67 -10.40 -10.92 -43.30
C ARG A 67 -10.77 -10.46 -44.71
N ALA A 68 -11.47 -11.29 -45.47
CA ALA A 68 -11.91 -10.98 -46.83
C ALA A 68 -12.87 -9.78 -46.89
N THR A 69 -13.79 -9.67 -45.92
CA THR A 69 -14.70 -8.53 -45.81
C THR A 69 -13.94 -7.28 -45.37
N TYR A 70 -13.04 -7.43 -44.39
CA TYR A 70 -12.20 -6.35 -43.90
C TYR A 70 -11.36 -5.71 -45.03
N GLU A 71 -10.64 -6.51 -45.83
CA GLU A 71 -9.78 -6.01 -46.94
C GLU A 71 -10.58 -5.31 -48.05
N LYS A 72 -11.90 -5.56 -48.12
CA LYS A 72 -12.81 -4.97 -49.10
C LYS A 72 -13.64 -3.82 -48.55
N THR A 73 -13.45 -3.43 -47.29
CA THR A 73 -14.28 -2.40 -46.64
C THR A 73 -13.49 -1.10 -46.44
N PRO A 74 -13.63 -0.09 -47.35
CA PRO A 74 -12.97 1.20 -47.20
C PRO A 74 -13.31 1.93 -45.88
N GLY A 75 -14.45 1.60 -45.25
CA GLY A 75 -14.84 2.13 -43.94
C GLY A 75 -13.86 1.73 -42.83
N ALA A 76 -13.31 0.52 -42.87
CA ALA A 76 -12.41 0.02 -41.84
C ALA A 76 -11.07 0.78 -41.82
N ASP A 77 -10.52 1.12 -42.99
CA ASP A 77 -9.30 1.94 -43.08
C ASP A 77 -9.52 3.37 -42.60
N ARG A 78 -10.68 3.97 -42.93
CA ARG A 78 -11.04 5.31 -42.43
C ARG A 78 -11.20 5.33 -40.92
N ALA A 79 -11.89 4.33 -40.36
CA ALA A 79 -12.04 4.18 -38.91
C ALA A 79 -10.68 3.96 -38.23
N PHE A 80 -9.84 3.10 -38.78
CA PHE A 80 -8.50 2.85 -38.26
C PHE A 80 -7.64 4.11 -38.25
N MET A 81 -7.61 4.86 -39.35
CA MET A 81 -6.88 6.14 -39.41
C MET A 81 -7.49 7.20 -38.49
N SER A 82 -8.80 7.17 -38.27
CA SER A 82 -9.44 8.08 -37.32
C SER A 82 -9.04 7.78 -35.87
N LEU A 83 -8.96 6.49 -35.50
CA LEU A 83 -8.41 6.08 -34.19
C LEU A 83 -6.93 6.46 -34.06
N LEU A 84 -6.12 6.30 -35.10
CA LEU A 84 -4.72 6.75 -35.11
C LEU A 84 -4.61 8.28 -34.95
N GLY A 85 -5.53 9.03 -35.54
CA GLY A 85 -5.61 10.47 -35.34
C GLY A 85 -5.97 10.85 -33.90
N LEU A 86 -6.94 10.15 -33.31
CA LEU A 86 -7.34 10.30 -31.90
C LEU A 86 -6.25 9.88 -30.92
N SER A 87 -5.36 8.93 -31.27
CA SER A 87 -4.27 8.48 -30.39
C SER A 87 -3.20 9.54 -30.09
N LYS A 88 -3.36 10.73 -30.65
CA LYS A 88 -2.41 11.85 -30.58
C LYS A 88 -2.98 13.06 -29.86
N VAL A 89 -4.24 13.02 -29.43
CA VAL A 89 -4.95 14.20 -28.89
C VAL A 89 -4.57 14.50 -27.45
N SER A 90 -4.07 13.50 -26.70
CA SER A 90 -3.81 13.59 -25.26
C SER A 90 -3.00 14.81 -24.84
N ASN A 91 -1.96 15.18 -25.61
CA ASN A 91 -1.11 16.33 -25.34
C ASN A 91 -1.85 17.69 -25.38
N PHE A 92 -3.07 17.71 -25.92
CA PHE A 92 -3.90 18.90 -26.10
C PHE A 92 -5.18 18.87 -25.25
N LEU A 93 -5.46 17.76 -24.58
CA LEU A 93 -6.61 17.64 -23.67
C LEU A 93 -6.15 17.96 -22.25
N ARG A 94 -6.66 19.07 -21.73
CA ARG A 94 -6.60 19.41 -20.31
C ARG A 94 -8.00 19.29 -19.73
N ASP A 95 -8.11 19.19 -18.42
CA ASP A 95 -9.42 19.18 -17.75
C ASP A 95 -10.23 20.42 -18.17
N GLY A 96 -11.51 20.20 -18.49
CA GLY A 96 -12.41 21.24 -19.00
C GLY A 96 -12.19 21.64 -20.46
N HIS A 97 -11.54 20.81 -21.29
CA HIS A 97 -11.37 21.09 -22.72
C HIS A 97 -12.73 21.15 -23.47
N PRO A 98 -12.87 21.98 -24.51
CA PRO A 98 -14.15 22.22 -25.21
C PRO A 98 -14.66 21.03 -26.05
N TYR A 99 -13.89 19.94 -26.11
CA TYR A 99 -14.19 18.76 -26.94
C TYR A 99 -14.77 17.58 -26.15
N GLU A 100 -14.96 17.74 -24.83
CA GLU A 100 -15.39 16.66 -23.95
C GLU A 100 -16.72 16.04 -24.40
N GLN A 101 -17.74 16.88 -24.64
CA GLN A 101 -19.05 16.40 -25.10
C GLN A 101 -18.95 15.66 -26.44
N GLN A 102 -18.10 16.13 -27.36
CA GLN A 102 -17.89 15.47 -28.65
C GLN A 102 -17.29 14.07 -28.48
N MET A 103 -16.43 13.86 -27.48
CA MET A 103 -15.85 12.55 -27.17
C MET A 103 -16.86 11.62 -26.52
N VAL A 104 -17.69 12.14 -25.61
CA VAL A 104 -18.81 11.41 -25.01
C VAL A 104 -19.77 10.93 -26.09
N ASP A 105 -20.19 11.84 -27.00
CA ASP A 105 -21.13 11.54 -28.07
C ASP A 105 -20.53 10.60 -29.14
N GLY A 106 -19.23 10.73 -29.41
CA GLY A 106 -18.50 9.91 -30.40
C GLY A 106 -18.05 8.54 -29.89
N TRP A 107 -18.06 8.31 -28.58
CA TRP A 107 -17.56 7.08 -27.97
C TRP A 107 -18.26 5.81 -28.46
N PRO A 108 -19.60 5.72 -28.57
CA PRO A 108 -20.28 4.51 -29.03
C PRO A 108 -19.79 4.03 -30.41
N GLY A 109 -19.55 4.96 -31.34
CA GLY A 109 -19.00 4.66 -32.65
C GLY A 109 -17.54 4.16 -32.57
N ALA A 110 -16.70 4.86 -31.81
CA ALA A 110 -15.31 4.47 -31.59
C ALA A 110 -15.18 3.08 -30.97
N PHE A 111 -16.05 2.75 -30.01
CA PHE A 111 -16.10 1.44 -29.37
C PHE A 111 -16.48 0.34 -30.36
N LYS A 112 -17.58 0.52 -31.13
CA LYS A 112 -18.02 -0.46 -32.15
C LYS A 112 -16.93 -0.78 -33.17
N TRP A 113 -16.26 0.23 -33.71
CA TRP A 113 -15.14 0.02 -34.64
C TRP A 113 -13.95 -0.65 -33.99
N SER A 114 -13.65 -0.32 -32.74
CA SER A 114 -12.56 -0.95 -31.99
C SER A 114 -12.85 -2.45 -31.78
N VAL A 115 -14.09 -2.83 -31.41
CA VAL A 115 -14.52 -4.24 -31.33
C VAL A 115 -14.31 -4.95 -32.67
N TYR A 116 -14.79 -4.35 -33.76
CA TYR A 116 -14.65 -4.90 -35.11
C TYR A 116 -13.19 -5.11 -35.51
N LEU A 117 -12.34 -4.11 -35.29
CA LEU A 117 -10.92 -4.16 -35.62
C LEU A 117 -10.16 -5.17 -34.74
N VAL A 118 -10.49 -5.29 -33.46
CA VAL A 118 -9.89 -6.31 -32.57
C VAL A 118 -10.27 -7.72 -33.05
N ALA A 119 -11.54 -7.97 -33.33
CA ALA A 119 -11.99 -9.27 -33.83
C ALA A 119 -11.28 -9.64 -35.15
N GLY A 120 -11.27 -8.73 -36.13
CA GLY A 120 -10.72 -9.00 -37.46
C GLY A 120 -9.19 -8.98 -37.55
N ARG A 121 -8.50 -8.14 -36.77
CA ARG A 121 -7.04 -7.92 -36.90
C ARG A 121 -6.20 -8.37 -35.70
N VAL A 122 -6.79 -8.63 -34.54
CA VAL A 122 -6.07 -9.09 -33.35
C VAL A 122 -6.37 -10.55 -33.05
N GLN A 123 -7.66 -10.88 -32.97
CA GLN A 123 -8.14 -12.21 -32.58
C GLN A 123 -8.22 -13.20 -33.76
N SER A 124 -8.29 -12.70 -35.00
CA SER A 124 -8.30 -13.55 -36.19
C SER A 124 -7.08 -14.47 -36.25
N PRO A 125 -7.27 -15.78 -36.52
CA PRO A 125 -6.18 -16.71 -36.77
C PRO A 125 -5.28 -16.30 -37.96
N GLU A 126 -5.86 -15.57 -38.92
CA GLU A 126 -5.17 -15.13 -40.14
C GLU A 126 -4.38 -13.81 -39.96
N ALA A 127 -4.49 -13.17 -38.80
CA ALA A 127 -3.85 -11.88 -38.56
C ALA A 127 -2.33 -12.04 -38.38
N THR A 128 -1.57 -11.22 -39.12
CA THR A 128 -0.10 -11.20 -39.02
C THR A 128 0.35 -10.55 -37.71
N PRO A 129 1.52 -10.92 -37.14
CA PRO A 129 2.05 -10.31 -35.91
C PRO A 129 2.13 -8.76 -35.96
N GLN A 130 2.45 -8.20 -37.13
CA GLN A 130 2.50 -6.75 -37.35
C GLN A 130 1.10 -6.12 -37.33
N SER A 131 0.11 -6.76 -37.97
CA SER A 131 -1.29 -6.29 -37.96
C SER A 131 -1.86 -6.31 -36.55
N LYS A 132 -1.60 -7.38 -35.80
CA LYS A 132 -1.97 -7.51 -34.38
C LYS A 132 -1.38 -6.37 -33.55
N ARG A 133 -0.06 -6.15 -33.64
CA ARG A 133 0.63 -5.10 -32.89
C ARG A 133 0.12 -3.71 -33.24
N SER A 134 0.09 -3.36 -34.54
CA SER A 134 -0.34 -2.04 -34.98
C SER A 134 -1.78 -1.73 -34.58
N THR A 135 -2.68 -2.72 -34.64
CA THR A 135 -4.08 -2.54 -34.22
C THR A 135 -4.21 -2.36 -32.72
N LEU A 136 -3.49 -3.16 -31.93
CA LEU A 136 -3.44 -3.02 -30.48
C LEU A 136 -2.92 -1.63 -30.09
N ASP A 137 -1.81 -1.17 -30.67
CA ASP A 137 -1.21 0.14 -30.40
C ASP A 137 -2.18 1.28 -30.69
N VAL A 138 -2.78 1.28 -31.89
CA VAL A 138 -3.69 2.35 -32.31
C VAL A 138 -4.92 2.43 -31.42
N ILE A 139 -5.57 1.30 -31.14
CA ILE A 139 -6.79 1.28 -30.32
C ILE A 139 -6.48 1.73 -28.90
N THR A 140 -5.46 1.13 -28.27
CA THR A 140 -5.14 1.42 -26.86
C THR A 140 -4.62 2.83 -26.67
N ALA A 141 -3.82 3.35 -27.61
CA ALA A 141 -3.37 4.74 -27.57
C ALA A 141 -4.51 5.73 -27.82
N ALA A 142 -5.46 5.41 -28.71
CA ALA A 142 -6.68 6.21 -28.92
C ALA A 142 -7.53 6.28 -27.66
N TRP A 143 -7.82 5.11 -27.05
CA TRP A 143 -8.62 5.02 -25.84
C TRP A 143 -7.96 5.74 -24.66
N TYR A 144 -6.65 5.53 -24.44
CA TYR A 144 -5.88 6.26 -23.44
C TYR A 144 -5.90 7.78 -23.68
N SER A 145 -5.86 8.20 -24.95
CA SER A 145 -5.80 9.63 -25.28
C SER A 145 -7.12 10.36 -25.07
N ILE A 146 -8.27 9.69 -25.24
CA ILE A 146 -9.59 10.30 -25.05
C ILE A 146 -10.11 10.15 -23.61
N SER A 147 -9.64 9.17 -22.83
CA SER A 147 -10.07 8.92 -21.43
C SER A 147 -9.48 9.90 -20.40
N ARG A 148 -9.04 11.07 -20.84
CA ARG A 148 -8.34 12.06 -20.00
C ARG A 148 -9.27 12.77 -19.03
N THR A 149 -10.53 12.96 -19.37
CA THR A 149 -11.52 13.57 -18.46
C THR A 149 -12.47 12.53 -17.87
N ASP A 150 -12.97 12.82 -16.67
CA ASP A 150 -13.84 11.91 -15.93
C ASP A 150 -15.14 11.57 -16.68
N PRO A 151 -15.86 12.51 -17.35
CA PRO A 151 -17.05 12.17 -18.11
C PRO A 151 -16.80 11.15 -19.22
N VAL A 152 -15.70 11.30 -19.97
CA VAL A 152 -15.32 10.36 -21.04
C VAL A 152 -14.89 9.02 -20.44
N ARG A 153 -14.06 9.03 -19.39
CA ARG A 153 -13.65 7.82 -18.69
C ARG A 153 -14.85 7.03 -18.13
N ASN A 154 -15.80 7.72 -17.51
CA ASN A 154 -16.98 7.11 -16.91
C ASN A 154 -17.87 6.44 -17.96
N ILE A 155 -18.15 7.09 -19.09
CA ILE A 155 -18.94 6.46 -20.16
C ILE A 155 -18.19 5.28 -20.79
N MET A 156 -16.87 5.37 -20.95
CA MET A 156 -16.04 4.27 -21.44
C MET A 156 -16.10 3.07 -20.49
N ALA A 157 -15.85 3.27 -19.19
CA ALA A 157 -15.86 2.19 -18.20
C ALA A 157 -17.25 1.55 -18.03
N ALA A 158 -18.32 2.37 -18.09
CA ALA A 158 -19.71 1.91 -18.03
C ALA A 158 -20.15 1.13 -19.28
N THR A 159 -19.48 1.33 -20.42
CA THR A 159 -19.80 0.60 -21.64
C THR A 159 -19.45 -0.89 -21.51
N GLN A 160 -20.43 -1.74 -21.77
CA GLN A 160 -20.28 -3.19 -21.69
C GLN A 160 -19.26 -3.68 -22.73
N GLY A 161 -18.26 -4.45 -22.30
CA GLY A 161 -17.19 -4.96 -23.16
C GLY A 161 -15.92 -4.11 -23.19
N THR A 162 -15.95 -2.85 -22.73
CA THR A 162 -14.78 -1.96 -22.77
C THR A 162 -13.66 -2.44 -21.85
N ILE A 163 -13.96 -2.73 -20.58
CA ILE A 163 -12.97 -3.26 -19.63
C ILE A 163 -12.47 -4.63 -20.08
N GLU A 164 -13.34 -5.47 -20.63
CA GLU A 164 -13.00 -6.79 -21.14
C GLU A 164 -12.01 -6.70 -22.31
N ILE A 165 -12.28 -5.84 -23.29
CA ILE A 165 -11.39 -5.63 -24.44
C ILE A 165 -10.07 -4.99 -24.00
N ALA A 166 -10.10 -3.95 -23.16
CA ALA A 166 -8.89 -3.32 -22.64
C ALA A 166 -8.01 -4.35 -21.90
N THR A 167 -8.62 -5.20 -21.08
CA THR A 167 -7.92 -6.29 -20.38
C THR A 167 -7.33 -7.30 -21.36
N GLN A 168 -8.07 -7.73 -22.39
CA GLN A 168 -7.55 -8.67 -23.38
C GLN A 168 -6.38 -8.10 -24.17
N LEU A 169 -6.45 -6.83 -24.58
CA LEU A 169 -5.35 -6.14 -25.25
C LEU A 169 -4.15 -6.00 -24.31
N TRP A 170 -4.39 -5.64 -23.04
CA TRP A 170 -3.35 -5.60 -22.01
C TRP A 170 -2.68 -6.95 -21.81
N VAL A 171 -3.43 -8.06 -21.64
CA VAL A 171 -2.86 -9.41 -21.49
C VAL A 171 -1.96 -9.78 -22.69
N ASN A 172 -2.32 -9.33 -23.89
CA ASN A 172 -1.58 -9.62 -25.11
C ASN A 172 -0.46 -8.63 -25.44
N GLU A 173 -0.28 -7.55 -24.66
CA GLU A 173 0.67 -6.46 -24.96
C GLU A 173 2.10 -6.94 -25.22
N ASP A 174 2.57 -7.96 -24.51
CA ASP A 174 3.92 -8.53 -24.66
C ASP A 174 3.90 -9.97 -25.22
N SER A 175 2.83 -10.33 -25.94
CA SER A 175 2.71 -11.66 -26.51
C SER A 175 3.83 -11.94 -27.51
N ARG A 176 4.50 -13.09 -27.39
CA ARG A 176 5.54 -13.54 -28.33
C ARG A 176 5.05 -13.67 -29.77
N ASN A 177 3.73 -13.73 -29.96
CA ASN A 177 3.08 -13.82 -31.26
C ASN A 177 2.79 -12.44 -31.89
N MET A 178 3.29 -11.35 -31.30
CA MET A 178 3.18 -9.99 -31.82
C MET A 178 4.55 -9.43 -32.21
N ALA A 179 4.56 -8.50 -33.17
CA ALA A 179 5.74 -7.71 -33.46
C ALA A 179 6.08 -6.79 -32.25
N ALA A 180 7.33 -6.33 -32.18
CA ALA A 180 7.71 -5.34 -31.18
C ALA A 180 6.91 -4.04 -31.36
N SER A 181 6.57 -3.38 -30.25
CA SER A 181 5.97 -2.05 -30.31
C SER A 181 6.91 -1.07 -30.98
N THR A 182 6.36 -0.17 -31.78
CA THR A 182 7.08 1.03 -32.23
C THR A 182 6.88 2.22 -31.28
N THR A 183 5.93 2.10 -30.34
CA THR A 183 5.71 3.09 -29.29
C THR A 183 6.66 2.82 -28.12
N GLY A 184 7.24 3.87 -27.54
CA GLY A 184 8.06 3.76 -26.32
C GLY A 184 7.24 3.59 -25.04
N ILE A 185 5.91 3.60 -25.15
CA ILE A 185 4.95 3.59 -24.03
C ILE A 185 4.13 2.29 -24.11
N PRO A 186 3.92 1.58 -22.99
CA PRO A 186 3.03 0.42 -22.94
C PRO A 186 1.57 0.87 -23.02
N THR A 187 1.07 1.12 -24.23
CA THR A 187 -0.22 1.78 -24.47
C THR A 187 -1.41 0.97 -23.98
N ALA A 188 -1.34 -0.37 -23.98
CA ALA A 188 -2.43 -1.20 -23.46
C ALA A 188 -2.49 -1.14 -21.94
N SER A 189 -1.33 -1.14 -21.28
CA SER A 189 -1.26 -0.91 -19.84
C SER A 189 -1.73 0.49 -19.46
N ALA A 190 -1.31 1.53 -20.20
CA ALA A 190 -1.75 2.91 -19.96
C ALA A 190 -3.26 3.07 -20.18
N CYS A 191 -3.81 2.42 -21.21
CA CYS A 191 -5.24 2.41 -21.48
C CYS A 191 -6.03 1.75 -20.34
N LEU A 192 -5.60 0.58 -19.87
CA LEU A 192 -6.28 -0.11 -18.78
C LEU A 192 -6.17 0.68 -17.47
N ASP A 193 -4.99 1.24 -17.20
CA ASP A 193 -4.74 2.12 -16.05
C ASP A 193 -5.72 3.29 -16.01
N ALA A 194 -5.80 4.04 -17.12
CA ALA A 194 -6.70 5.20 -17.22
C ALA A 194 -8.18 4.83 -17.08
N LEU A 195 -8.59 3.62 -17.48
CA LEU A 195 -9.98 3.17 -17.32
C LEU A 195 -10.32 2.74 -15.89
N LEU A 196 -9.31 2.43 -15.06
CA LEU A 196 -9.51 1.99 -13.68
C LEU A 196 -9.34 3.13 -12.64
N TYR A 197 -9.03 4.35 -13.09
CA TYR A 197 -8.63 5.48 -12.23
C TYR A 197 -9.63 5.87 -11.13
N ASP A 198 -10.96 5.75 -11.35
CA ASP A 198 -11.98 6.11 -10.33
C ASP A 198 -12.75 4.92 -9.76
N GLY A 199 -12.30 3.70 -10.04
CA GLY A 199 -12.83 2.52 -9.36
C GLY A 199 -14.33 2.28 -9.55
N VAL A 200 -14.83 2.43 -10.79
CA VAL A 200 -16.18 2.00 -11.16
C VAL A 200 -16.45 0.60 -10.60
N GLU A 201 -17.60 0.44 -9.94
CA GLU A 201 -17.97 -0.81 -9.28
C GLU A 201 -17.85 -1.99 -10.27
N ASP A 202 -17.44 -3.15 -9.76
CA ASP A 202 -17.22 -4.39 -10.53
C ASP A 202 -16.15 -4.39 -11.64
N CYS A 203 -15.44 -3.29 -11.91
CA CYS A 203 -14.40 -3.29 -12.96
C CYS A 203 -13.27 -4.30 -12.68
N LEU A 204 -12.87 -4.49 -11.42
CA LEU A 204 -11.84 -5.47 -11.06
C LEU A 204 -12.30 -6.92 -11.31
N ASP A 205 -13.57 -7.24 -11.06
CA ASP A 205 -14.13 -8.56 -11.34
C ASP A 205 -14.19 -8.80 -12.86
N ARG A 206 -14.54 -7.77 -13.64
CA ARG A 206 -14.49 -7.80 -15.11
C ARG A 206 -13.08 -8.02 -15.64
N VAL A 207 -12.07 -7.36 -15.06
CA VAL A 207 -10.65 -7.58 -15.37
C VAL A 207 -10.25 -9.03 -15.08
N VAL A 208 -10.57 -9.56 -13.89
CA VAL A 208 -10.23 -10.95 -13.53
C VAL A 208 -10.89 -11.92 -14.51
N LYS A 209 -12.18 -11.75 -14.80
CA LYS A 209 -12.93 -12.60 -15.74
C LYS A 209 -12.33 -12.56 -17.14
N ALA A 210 -12.09 -11.36 -17.70
CA ALA A 210 -11.52 -11.18 -19.03
C ALA A 210 -10.07 -11.68 -19.13
N GLY A 211 -9.33 -11.64 -18.02
CA GLY A 211 -7.99 -12.17 -17.87
C GLY A 211 -7.90 -13.68 -17.61
N GLY A 212 -8.99 -14.43 -17.74
CA GLY A 212 -9.01 -15.89 -17.58
C GLY A 212 -9.50 -16.39 -16.22
N GLY A 213 -10.11 -15.55 -15.41
CA GLY A 213 -10.78 -15.92 -14.16
C GLY A 213 -9.85 -16.18 -12.97
N ASN A 214 -8.55 -15.85 -13.07
CA ASN A 214 -7.58 -16.12 -12.02
C ASN A 214 -6.80 -14.85 -11.62
N ALA A 215 -7.08 -14.34 -10.42
CA ALA A 215 -6.42 -13.16 -9.85
C ALA A 215 -4.89 -13.33 -9.68
N ASP A 216 -4.40 -14.54 -9.37
CA ASP A 216 -2.97 -14.81 -9.22
C ASP A 216 -2.23 -14.62 -10.55
N ASN A 217 -2.83 -15.04 -11.67
CA ASN A 217 -2.22 -14.89 -12.99
C ASN A 217 -2.13 -13.42 -13.41
N ILE A 218 -3.17 -12.63 -13.10
CA ILE A 218 -3.22 -11.19 -13.37
C ILE A 218 -2.16 -10.46 -12.56
N ALA A 219 -2.06 -10.75 -11.26
CA ALA A 219 -1.04 -10.18 -10.40
C ALA A 219 0.38 -10.57 -10.87
N LEU A 220 0.59 -11.84 -11.22
CA LEU A 220 1.87 -12.33 -11.72
C LEU A 220 2.29 -11.63 -13.03
N LEU A 221 1.36 -11.45 -13.96
CA LEU A 221 1.62 -10.75 -15.22
C LEU A 221 2.04 -9.29 -14.97
N ALA A 222 1.26 -8.55 -14.17
CA ALA A 222 1.53 -7.15 -13.87
C ALA A 222 2.90 -6.98 -13.16
N VAL A 223 3.18 -7.82 -12.17
CA VAL A 223 4.47 -7.81 -11.45
C VAL A 223 5.62 -8.19 -12.37
N SER A 224 5.43 -9.15 -13.28
CA SER A 224 6.47 -9.54 -14.24
C SER A 224 6.84 -8.38 -15.16
N ARG A 225 5.85 -7.62 -15.65
CA ARG A 225 6.10 -6.43 -16.49
C ARG A 225 6.85 -5.35 -15.76
N LEU A 226 6.42 -5.03 -14.53
CA LEU A 226 7.13 -4.06 -13.69
C LEU A 226 8.59 -4.48 -13.45
N LYS A 227 8.84 -5.76 -13.14
CA LYS A 227 10.20 -6.30 -12.99
C LYS A 227 11.01 -6.13 -14.27
N THR A 228 10.45 -6.49 -15.44
CA THR A 228 11.14 -6.33 -16.73
C THR A 228 11.53 -4.87 -16.97
N ALA A 229 10.63 -3.93 -16.69
CA ALA A 229 10.90 -2.50 -16.86
C ALA A 229 12.04 -2.00 -15.95
N ILE A 230 12.05 -2.40 -14.68
CA ILE A 230 13.07 -1.99 -13.70
C ILE A 230 14.45 -2.56 -14.02
N HIS A 231 14.52 -3.79 -14.55
CA HIS A 231 15.79 -4.47 -14.84
C HIS A 231 16.26 -4.28 -16.29
N SER A 232 15.56 -3.46 -17.08
CA SER A 232 15.99 -3.12 -18.43
C SER A 232 17.30 -2.30 -18.39
N SER A 233 18.15 -2.47 -19.40
CA SER A 233 19.46 -1.78 -19.48
C SER A 233 19.32 -0.25 -19.54
N GLN A 234 18.19 0.23 -20.07
CA GLN A 234 17.76 1.61 -20.02
C GLN A 234 16.41 1.64 -19.33
N MET A 235 16.41 2.06 -18.07
CA MET A 235 15.21 2.12 -17.25
C MET A 235 14.14 2.98 -17.96
N ASN A 236 13.07 2.34 -18.45
CA ASN A 236 11.95 3.05 -19.07
C ASN A 236 11.06 3.61 -17.97
N HIS A 237 11.36 4.84 -17.55
CA HIS A 237 10.69 5.51 -16.44
C HIS A 237 9.17 5.66 -16.67
N THR A 238 8.75 6.01 -17.89
CA THR A 238 7.33 6.12 -18.25
C THR A 238 6.60 4.79 -18.09
N ALA A 239 7.19 3.68 -18.57
CA ALA A 239 6.60 2.37 -18.40
C ALA A 239 6.51 1.96 -16.92
N ILE A 240 7.53 2.30 -16.12
CA ILE A 240 7.51 2.02 -14.67
C ILE A 240 6.33 2.73 -13.99
N VAL A 241 6.15 4.04 -14.23
CA VAL A 241 5.03 4.80 -13.65
C VAL A 241 3.69 4.15 -14.02
N ILE A 242 3.47 3.88 -15.32
CA ILE A 242 2.23 3.25 -15.80
C ILE A 242 1.99 1.89 -15.13
N TYR A 243 3.04 1.06 -14.97
CA TYR A 243 2.89 -0.24 -14.31
C TYR A 243 2.63 -0.10 -12.80
N LEU A 244 3.23 0.88 -12.12
CA LEU A 244 2.98 1.16 -10.71
C LEU A 244 1.53 1.60 -10.49
N ASP A 245 1.04 2.55 -11.29
CA ASP A 245 -0.31 3.08 -11.20
C ASP A 245 -1.35 2.01 -11.50
N LEU A 246 -1.14 1.23 -12.57
CA LEU A 246 -2.03 0.12 -12.92
C LEU A 246 -2.12 -0.91 -11.79
N ILE A 247 -0.98 -1.28 -11.19
CA ILE A 247 -0.97 -2.20 -10.04
C ILE A 247 -1.70 -1.56 -8.84
N GLY A 248 -1.52 -0.25 -8.62
CA GLY A 248 -2.29 0.51 -7.62
C GLY A 248 -3.79 0.39 -7.82
N HIS A 249 -4.27 0.59 -9.04
CA HIS A 249 -5.67 0.44 -9.40
C HIS A 249 -6.18 -1.00 -9.22
N LEU A 250 -5.43 -2.00 -9.67
CA LEU A 250 -5.77 -3.42 -9.51
C LEU A 250 -5.80 -3.87 -8.04
N CYS A 251 -5.06 -3.18 -7.16
CA CYS A 251 -5.02 -3.42 -5.72
C CYS A 251 -5.98 -2.54 -4.90
N ARG A 252 -6.74 -1.61 -5.50
CA ARG A 252 -7.43 -0.56 -4.75
C ARG A 252 -8.49 -1.09 -3.78
N LYS A 253 -9.25 -2.14 -4.13
CA LYS A 253 -10.31 -2.68 -3.26
C LYS A 253 -9.72 -3.58 -2.15
N PRO A 254 -9.89 -3.25 -0.85
CA PRO A 254 -9.28 -3.99 0.27
C PRO A 254 -9.61 -5.47 0.38
N ARG A 255 -10.81 -5.87 -0.04
CA ARG A 255 -11.31 -7.25 0.07
C ARG A 255 -11.28 -8.02 -1.26
N HIS A 256 -10.76 -7.41 -2.33
CA HIS A 256 -10.77 -8.03 -3.64
C HIS A 256 -9.62 -9.06 -3.77
N PRO A 257 -9.84 -10.23 -4.41
CA PRO A 257 -8.82 -11.28 -4.54
C PRO A 257 -7.51 -10.81 -5.17
N LEU A 258 -7.54 -9.82 -6.08
CA LEU A 258 -6.33 -9.23 -6.66
C LEU A 258 -5.39 -8.66 -5.60
N ARG A 259 -5.91 -7.91 -4.61
CA ARG A 259 -5.06 -7.34 -3.55
C ARG A 259 -4.29 -8.44 -2.83
N HIS A 260 -4.97 -9.52 -2.46
CA HIS A 260 -4.32 -10.65 -1.81
C HIS A 260 -3.31 -11.34 -2.73
N ALA A 261 -3.63 -11.53 -4.01
CA ALA A 261 -2.70 -12.07 -5.00
C ALA A 261 -1.40 -11.26 -5.08
N PHE A 262 -1.49 -9.92 -5.17
CA PHE A 262 -0.31 -9.04 -5.17
C PHE A 262 0.48 -9.10 -3.86
N LEU A 263 -0.20 -9.07 -2.70
CA LEU A 263 0.46 -9.21 -1.40
C LEU A 263 1.26 -10.51 -1.27
N ASN A 264 0.76 -11.61 -1.84
CA ASN A 264 1.45 -12.90 -1.89
C ASN A 264 2.69 -12.92 -2.79
N LEU A 265 2.82 -11.96 -3.72
CA LEU A 265 3.97 -11.79 -4.60
C LEU A 265 5.07 -10.89 -4.00
N ASN A 266 4.99 -10.57 -2.70
CA ASN A 266 5.90 -9.65 -2.01
C ASN A 266 5.97 -8.27 -2.67
N ILE A 267 4.81 -7.76 -3.08
CA ILE A 267 4.71 -6.48 -3.78
C ILE A 267 5.16 -5.29 -2.90
N ILE A 268 4.91 -5.34 -1.59
CA ILE A 268 5.27 -4.27 -0.64
C ILE A 268 6.79 -4.04 -0.59
N PRO A 269 7.64 -5.06 -0.33
CA PRO A 269 9.09 -4.90 -0.44
C PRO A 269 9.57 -4.40 -1.81
N MET A 270 8.91 -4.82 -2.89
CA MET A 270 9.29 -4.41 -4.24
C MET A 270 9.04 -2.92 -4.47
N PHE A 271 7.82 -2.44 -4.18
CA PHE A 271 7.45 -1.03 -4.28
C PHE A 271 8.31 -0.16 -3.36
N THR A 272 8.61 -0.64 -2.16
CA THR A 272 9.53 0.07 -1.25
C THR A 272 10.92 0.25 -1.86
N LYS A 273 11.48 -0.80 -2.46
CA LYS A 273 12.80 -0.73 -3.11
C LYS A 273 12.81 0.18 -4.33
N ILE A 274 11.71 0.21 -5.09
CA ILE A 274 11.53 1.13 -6.21
C ILE A 274 11.52 2.57 -5.70
N ALA A 275 10.72 2.88 -4.68
CA ALA A 275 10.69 4.20 -4.04
C ALA A 275 12.08 4.61 -3.51
N LEU A 276 12.79 3.69 -2.86
CA LEU A 276 14.15 3.92 -2.36
C LEU A 276 15.11 4.25 -3.49
N ASN A 277 15.10 3.49 -4.58
CA ASN A 277 15.97 3.76 -5.74
C ASN A 277 15.62 5.09 -6.40
N ALA A 278 14.34 5.39 -6.60
CA ALA A 278 13.88 6.67 -7.15
C ALA A 278 14.31 7.85 -6.28
N SER A 279 14.19 7.74 -4.95
CA SER A 279 14.63 8.77 -4.00
C SER A 279 16.14 9.05 -4.07
N LYS A 280 16.96 8.01 -4.27
CA LYS A 280 18.41 8.18 -4.45
C LYS A 280 18.72 8.90 -5.75
N MET A 281 18.11 8.43 -6.85
CA MET A 281 18.27 9.03 -8.17
C MET A 281 17.85 10.51 -8.19
N LEU A 282 16.74 10.86 -7.54
CA LEU A 282 16.30 12.27 -7.40
C LEU A 282 17.36 13.13 -6.72
N ASN A 283 18.00 12.62 -5.67
CA ASN A 283 19.07 13.33 -4.98
C ASN A 283 20.38 13.40 -5.77
N GLU A 284 20.53 12.57 -6.81
CA GLU A 284 21.65 12.58 -7.75
C GLU A 284 21.35 13.44 -9.00
N GLY A 285 20.19 14.10 -9.06
CA GLY A 285 19.81 14.98 -10.17
C GLY A 285 19.10 14.27 -11.33
N ALA A 286 18.49 13.10 -11.09
CA ALA A 286 17.68 12.42 -12.09
C ALA A 286 16.43 13.24 -12.50
N PRO A 287 15.82 12.94 -13.66
CA PRO A 287 14.68 13.72 -14.17
C PRO A 287 13.44 13.64 -13.27
N ASP A 288 12.56 14.63 -13.40
CA ASP A 288 11.34 14.81 -12.61
C ASP A 288 10.39 13.61 -12.62
N ILE A 289 10.40 12.79 -13.68
CA ILE A 289 9.61 11.56 -13.74
C ILE A 289 9.97 10.55 -12.62
N MET A 290 11.16 10.67 -12.00
CA MET A 290 11.50 9.88 -10.80
C MET A 290 10.69 10.30 -9.59
N LEU A 291 10.19 11.53 -9.55
CA LEU A 291 9.25 11.99 -8.52
C LEU A 291 7.93 11.23 -8.67
N ASP A 292 7.42 11.08 -9.89
CA ASP A 292 6.20 10.30 -10.16
C ASP A 292 6.39 8.82 -9.78
N VAL A 293 7.52 8.20 -10.16
CA VAL A 293 7.85 6.82 -9.74
C VAL A 293 7.85 6.67 -8.22
N MET A 294 8.42 7.66 -7.52
CA MET A 294 8.49 7.68 -6.07
C MET A 294 7.09 7.84 -5.46
N VAL A 295 6.29 8.80 -5.94
CA VAL A 295 4.91 9.06 -5.49
C VAL A 295 4.04 7.84 -5.70
N SER A 296 3.95 7.30 -6.92
CA SER A 296 3.14 6.11 -7.22
C SER A 296 3.54 4.93 -6.33
N SER A 297 4.84 4.75 -6.07
CA SER A 297 5.32 3.68 -5.19
C SER A 297 4.88 3.87 -3.74
N VAL A 298 4.91 5.10 -3.23
CA VAL A 298 4.56 5.43 -1.85
C VAL A 298 3.04 5.46 -1.64
N CYS A 299 2.27 6.01 -2.58
CA CYS A 299 0.81 5.98 -2.57
C CYS A 299 0.27 4.56 -2.62
N PHE A 300 0.90 3.65 -3.37
CA PHE A 300 0.59 2.22 -3.30
C PHE A 300 0.78 1.66 -1.88
N MET A 301 1.90 1.97 -1.22
CA MET A 301 2.15 1.52 0.14
C MET A 301 1.12 2.09 1.12
N PHE A 302 0.79 3.38 1.03
CA PHE A 302 -0.28 4.00 1.81
C PHE A 302 -1.59 3.19 1.73
N ASN A 303 -1.99 2.78 0.53
CA ASN A 303 -3.21 2.02 0.29
C ASN A 303 -3.17 0.56 0.79
N CYS A 304 -1.97 -0.02 0.97
CA CYS A 304 -1.80 -1.44 1.22
C CYS A 304 -1.16 -1.79 2.58
N LEU A 305 -0.50 -0.86 3.26
CA LEU A 305 0.17 -1.11 4.55
C LEU A 305 -0.80 -1.57 5.63
N GLU A 306 -2.05 -1.13 5.58
CA GLU A 306 -3.12 -1.56 6.50
C GLU A 306 -3.93 -2.74 5.95
N SER A 307 -3.43 -3.48 4.95
CA SER A 307 -4.12 -4.70 4.51
C SER A 307 -4.05 -5.80 5.57
N THR A 308 -5.06 -6.65 5.65
CA THR A 308 -5.12 -7.79 6.60
C THR A 308 -4.83 -7.38 8.04
N ASP A 309 -3.66 -7.72 8.57
CA ASP A 309 -3.17 -7.49 9.92
C ASP A 309 -2.34 -6.21 10.06
N GLY A 310 -1.89 -5.63 8.93
CA GLY A 310 -1.15 -4.39 8.84
C GLY A 310 0.32 -4.49 9.31
N PHE A 311 0.56 -4.99 10.53
CA PHE A 311 1.91 -5.05 11.11
C PHE A 311 2.88 -5.86 10.24
N THR A 312 2.42 -6.94 9.59
CA THR A 312 3.24 -7.74 8.65
C THR A 312 3.75 -6.89 7.49
N TRP A 313 2.91 -6.03 6.92
CA TRP A 313 3.26 -5.19 5.77
C TRP A 313 4.13 -4.01 6.18
N VAL A 314 3.87 -3.41 7.34
CA VAL A 314 4.72 -2.36 7.92
C VAL A 314 6.13 -2.88 8.16
N ILE A 315 6.29 -4.06 8.78
CA ILE A 315 7.61 -4.68 8.99
C ILE A 315 8.33 -4.90 7.67
N GLN A 316 7.64 -5.46 6.67
CA GLN A 316 8.21 -5.71 5.35
C GLN A 316 8.66 -4.42 4.66
N ALA A 317 7.85 -3.35 4.71
CA ALA A 317 8.19 -2.07 4.13
C ALA A 317 9.36 -1.40 4.86
N VAL A 318 9.37 -1.38 6.19
CA VAL A 318 10.49 -0.82 6.97
C VAL A 318 11.79 -1.55 6.65
N ASN A 319 11.79 -2.89 6.68
CA ASN A 319 12.96 -3.70 6.35
C ASN A 319 13.42 -3.54 4.89
N ALA A 320 12.50 -3.21 3.97
CA ALA A 320 12.82 -2.93 2.58
C ALA A 320 13.31 -1.49 2.32
N GLY A 321 13.30 -0.62 3.35
CA GLY A 321 13.85 0.73 3.29
C GLY A 321 12.83 1.85 3.21
N LEU A 322 11.58 1.65 3.66
CA LEU A 322 10.51 2.66 3.61
C LEU A 322 10.94 3.98 4.25
N LEU A 323 11.46 3.94 5.48
CA LEU A 323 11.88 5.15 6.19
C LEU A 323 13.04 5.86 5.49
N THR A 324 13.96 5.10 4.90
CA THR A 324 15.09 5.68 4.13
C THR A 324 14.58 6.36 2.87
N ALA A 325 13.66 5.72 2.13
CA ALA A 325 13.05 6.30 0.94
C ALA A 325 12.29 7.58 1.26
N TRP A 326 11.54 7.60 2.38
CA TRP A 326 10.79 8.77 2.83
C TRP A 326 11.71 9.93 3.21
N VAL A 327 12.73 9.67 4.04
CA VAL A 327 13.74 10.68 4.44
C VAL A 327 14.50 11.22 3.23
N ASP A 328 14.92 10.35 2.31
CA ASP A 328 15.65 10.75 1.11
C ASP A 328 14.77 11.54 0.14
N SER A 329 13.46 11.30 0.12
CA SER A 329 12.52 12.03 -0.73
C SER A 329 12.07 13.35 -0.12
N SER A 330 12.19 13.53 1.20
CA SER A 330 11.68 14.70 1.94
C SER A 330 12.09 16.07 1.38
N PRO A 331 13.32 16.30 0.84
CA PRO A 331 13.66 17.58 0.24
C PRO A 331 12.79 17.94 -0.98
N HIS A 332 12.20 16.95 -1.65
CA HIS A 332 11.41 17.12 -2.87
C HIS A 332 9.91 17.32 -2.59
N PHE A 333 9.47 17.23 -1.33
CA PHE A 333 8.03 17.27 -1.00
C PHE A 333 7.34 18.59 -1.34
N HIS A 334 8.10 19.69 -1.44
CA HIS A 334 7.58 20.99 -1.86
C HIS A 334 7.14 21.02 -3.34
N ARG A 335 7.57 20.04 -4.14
CA ARG A 335 7.26 19.91 -5.58
C ARG A 335 6.03 19.05 -5.85
N LEU A 336 5.53 18.36 -4.83
CA LEU A 336 4.41 17.44 -4.92
C LEU A 336 3.09 18.20 -4.95
N HIS A 337 2.08 17.61 -5.59
CA HIS A 337 0.70 18.01 -5.38
C HIS A 337 0.33 17.86 -3.89
N THR A 338 -0.57 18.71 -3.39
CA THR A 338 -0.96 18.72 -1.97
C THR A 338 -1.45 17.34 -1.51
N GLU A 339 -2.29 16.67 -2.31
CA GLU A 339 -2.85 15.36 -1.97
C GLU A 339 -1.78 14.26 -1.90
N ASP A 340 -0.84 14.24 -2.83
CA ASP A 340 0.27 13.28 -2.83
C ASP A 340 1.19 13.52 -1.63
N ARG A 341 1.52 14.79 -1.36
CA ARG A 341 2.33 15.17 -0.20
C ARG A 341 1.66 14.74 1.10
N ASP A 342 0.37 14.98 1.25
CA ASP A 342 -0.38 14.63 2.46
C ASP A 342 -0.45 13.12 2.63
N THR A 343 -0.62 12.38 1.54
CA THR A 343 -0.55 10.91 1.51
C THR A 343 0.81 10.41 2.00
N MET A 344 1.90 10.97 1.46
CA MET A 344 3.26 10.62 1.85
C MET A 344 3.56 10.95 3.32
N VAL A 345 3.13 12.11 3.81
CA VAL A 345 3.29 12.54 5.21
C VAL A 345 2.53 11.61 6.15
N SER A 346 1.31 11.22 5.78
CA SER A 346 0.43 10.38 6.61
C SER A 346 1.01 8.99 6.91
N ILE A 347 1.91 8.46 6.07
CA ILE A 347 2.59 7.20 6.38
C ILE A 347 3.41 7.29 7.67
N VAL A 348 4.23 8.35 7.79
CA VAL A 348 5.13 8.54 8.95
C VAL A 348 4.41 9.20 10.12
N ARG A 349 3.42 10.06 9.84
CA ARG A 349 2.62 10.74 10.88
C ARG A 349 1.57 9.83 11.52
N ASP A 350 0.88 9.01 10.72
CA ASP A 350 -0.36 8.36 11.14
C ASP A 350 -0.31 6.83 11.05
N ILE A 351 0.21 6.25 9.95
CA ILE A 351 0.15 4.80 9.74
C ILE A 351 1.20 4.07 10.58
N VAL A 352 2.49 4.29 10.31
CA VAL A 352 3.58 3.58 10.98
C VAL A 352 3.54 3.73 12.50
N PRO A 353 3.27 4.91 13.09
CA PRO A 353 3.29 5.05 14.54
C PRO A 353 2.16 4.30 15.25
N ARG A 354 0.97 4.13 14.62
CA ARG A 354 -0.11 3.29 15.17
C ARG A 354 0.33 1.82 15.34
N TYR A 355 1.26 1.35 14.51
CA TYR A 355 1.84 0.00 14.62
C TYR A 355 3.04 -0.09 15.56
N LEU A 356 3.50 1.00 16.20
CA LEU A 356 4.54 0.95 17.23
C LEU A 356 4.07 0.30 18.54
N VAL A 357 2.81 -0.11 18.63
CA VAL A 357 2.35 -1.01 19.70
C VAL A 357 2.92 -2.43 19.54
N TYR A 358 3.29 -2.84 18.32
CA TYR A 358 3.82 -4.18 18.03
C TYR A 358 5.34 -4.19 18.24
N ARG A 359 5.83 -5.07 19.13
CA ARG A 359 7.28 -5.19 19.40
C ARG A 359 8.07 -5.56 18.14
N SER A 360 7.52 -6.42 17.30
CA SER A 360 8.09 -6.78 16.01
C SER A 360 8.32 -5.57 15.09
N VAL A 361 7.40 -4.61 15.07
CA VAL A 361 7.52 -3.34 14.32
C VAL A 361 8.58 -2.44 14.96
N ILE A 362 8.56 -2.28 16.29
CA ILE A 362 9.58 -1.51 17.03
C ILE A 362 10.98 -2.03 16.70
N ASN A 363 11.18 -3.35 16.72
CA ASN A 363 12.47 -3.97 16.43
C ASN A 363 12.93 -3.70 14.99
N ALA A 364 12.02 -3.80 14.02
CA ALA A 364 12.33 -3.50 12.62
C ALA A 364 12.77 -2.04 12.45
N ILE A 365 12.06 -1.10 13.08
CA ILE A 365 12.39 0.32 13.04
C ILE A 365 13.71 0.61 13.76
N ASN A 366 13.90 0.07 14.97
CA ASN A 366 15.15 0.21 15.72
C ASN A 366 16.36 -0.32 14.92
N GLY A 367 16.17 -1.35 14.10
CA GLY A 367 17.22 -1.86 13.20
C GLY A 367 17.67 -0.88 12.13
N VAL A 368 16.84 0.12 11.76
CA VAL A 368 17.17 1.12 10.75
C VAL A 368 17.48 2.50 11.32
N MET A 369 17.01 2.83 12.53
CA MET A 369 17.21 4.13 13.17
C MET A 369 18.67 4.62 13.27
N PRO A 370 19.67 3.77 13.57
CA PRO A 370 21.07 4.22 13.65
C PRO A 370 21.59 4.91 12.39
N LYS A 371 21.03 4.62 11.21
CA LYS A 371 21.41 5.27 9.94
C LYS A 371 20.97 6.73 9.86
N PHE A 372 19.95 7.11 10.62
CA PHE A 372 19.42 8.49 10.65
C PHE A 372 20.10 9.33 11.74
N ASP A 373 20.69 8.68 12.75
CA ASP A 373 21.48 9.34 13.79
C ASP A 373 22.94 9.57 13.37
N ASP A 374 23.42 8.85 12.36
CA ASP A 374 24.77 8.98 11.83
C ASP A 374 24.94 10.30 11.05
N GLU A 375 25.67 11.25 11.65
CA GLU A 375 25.93 12.57 11.08
C GLU A 375 26.83 12.53 9.83
N SER A 376 27.53 11.43 9.59
CA SER A 376 28.30 11.24 8.36
C SER A 376 27.41 10.95 7.14
N LEU A 377 26.17 10.51 7.37
CA LEU A 377 25.20 10.22 6.31
C LEU A 377 24.31 11.43 6.01
N PRO A 378 23.89 11.62 4.74
CA PRO A 378 23.12 12.80 4.35
C PRO A 378 21.67 12.78 4.86
N HIS A 379 21.19 11.65 5.39
CA HIS A 379 19.79 11.44 5.74
C HIS A 379 19.27 12.45 6.76
N LYS A 380 20.02 12.69 7.85
CA LYS A 380 19.66 13.67 8.89
C LYS A 380 19.52 15.07 8.29
N ARG A 381 20.52 15.53 7.54
CA ARG A 381 20.46 16.85 6.88
C ARG A 381 19.25 16.98 5.95
N ARG A 382 18.93 15.94 5.17
CA ARG A 382 17.80 15.95 4.22
C ARG A 382 16.47 16.19 4.92
N VAL A 383 16.15 15.41 5.96
CA VAL A 383 14.86 15.54 6.65
C VAL A 383 14.75 16.81 7.47
N PHE A 384 15.82 17.20 8.18
CA PHE A 384 15.81 18.42 9.00
C PHE A 384 15.79 19.71 8.16
N GLY A 385 16.29 19.66 6.92
CA GLY A 385 16.18 20.76 5.95
C GLY A 385 14.87 20.78 5.15
N SER A 386 13.96 19.83 5.37
CA SER A 386 12.71 19.70 4.62
C SER A 386 11.52 20.37 5.31
N THR A 387 10.41 20.52 4.59
CA THR A 387 9.14 21.02 5.13
C THR A 387 8.44 20.02 6.08
N VAL A 388 8.98 18.80 6.22
CA VAL A 388 8.39 17.72 7.03
C VAL A 388 9.25 17.34 8.23
N LYS A 389 10.19 18.21 8.62
CA LYS A 389 11.09 18.00 9.76
C LYS A 389 10.32 17.72 11.07
N ASP A 390 9.23 18.44 11.32
CA ASP A 390 8.50 18.34 12.58
C ASP A 390 7.78 17.00 12.70
N VAL A 391 7.21 16.53 11.58
CA VAL A 391 6.62 15.18 11.47
C VAL A 391 7.64 14.10 11.77
N TRP A 392 8.88 14.26 11.25
CA TRP A 392 9.96 13.31 11.53
C TRP A 392 10.40 13.33 13.00
N ILE A 393 10.53 14.51 13.61
CA ILE A 393 10.91 14.65 15.02
C ILE A 393 9.88 13.97 15.91
N ASP A 394 8.59 14.22 15.68
CA ASP A 394 7.51 13.61 16.44
C ASP A 394 7.48 12.08 16.28
N PHE A 395 7.66 11.59 15.04
CA PHE A 395 7.78 10.17 14.78
C PHE A 395 8.97 9.54 15.51
N HIS A 396 10.15 10.16 15.40
CA HIS A 396 11.38 9.68 16.01
C HIS A 396 11.26 9.59 17.53
N LYS A 397 10.68 10.63 18.16
CA LYS A 397 10.37 10.65 19.59
C LYS A 397 9.47 9.49 20.01
N GLN A 398 8.40 9.23 19.25
CA GLN A 398 7.50 8.10 19.51
C GLN A 398 8.22 6.75 19.39
N CYS A 399 9.07 6.57 18.38
CA CYS A 399 9.86 5.35 18.24
C CYS A 399 10.77 5.10 19.45
N LEU A 400 11.47 6.13 19.92
CA LEU A 400 12.35 6.02 21.09
C LEU A 400 11.57 5.72 22.37
N GLU A 401 10.42 6.37 22.57
CA GLU A 401 9.55 6.10 23.72
C GLU A 401 9.15 4.61 23.76
N ARG A 402 8.71 4.08 22.62
CA ARG A 402 8.25 2.68 22.48
C ARG A 402 9.41 1.70 22.60
N LEU A 403 10.59 2.04 22.08
CA LEU A 403 11.81 1.26 22.27
C LEU A 403 12.20 1.15 23.74
N LEU A 404 12.10 2.24 24.50
CA LEU A 404 12.35 2.24 25.94
C LEU A 404 11.38 1.31 26.69
N VAL A 405 10.10 1.25 26.27
CA VAL A 405 9.16 0.25 26.80
C VAL A 405 9.68 -1.16 26.53
N SER A 406 10.15 -1.44 25.31
CA SER A 406 10.63 -2.78 24.93
C SER A 406 11.87 -3.21 25.71
N ILE A 407 12.80 -2.29 25.95
CA ILE A 407 13.99 -2.53 26.77
C ILE A 407 13.58 -2.80 28.22
N HIS A 408 12.68 -2.00 28.77
CA HIS A 408 12.16 -2.21 30.13
C HIS A 408 11.44 -3.56 30.27
N ALA A 409 10.55 -3.89 29.32
CA ALA A 409 9.85 -5.17 29.26
C ALA A 409 10.82 -6.37 29.22
N LYS A 410 11.96 -6.25 28.52
CA LYS A 410 13.01 -7.27 28.53
C LYS A 410 13.69 -7.37 29.90
N ALA A 411 14.00 -6.24 30.51
CA ALA A 411 14.68 -6.16 31.81
C ALA A 411 13.87 -6.77 32.97
N ILE A 412 12.53 -6.66 32.91
CA ILE A 412 11.64 -7.18 33.96
C ILE A 412 11.24 -8.64 33.75
N ARG A 413 11.55 -9.20 32.58
CA ARG A 413 11.15 -10.56 32.20
C ARG A 413 11.79 -11.55 33.17
N GLY A 414 10.97 -12.43 33.74
CA GLY A 414 11.38 -13.43 34.72
C GLY A 414 11.26 -13.00 36.19
N LYS A 415 11.09 -11.70 36.47
CA LYS A 415 10.95 -11.19 37.85
C LYS A 415 9.50 -10.96 38.29
N ALA A 416 8.57 -10.77 37.34
CA ALA A 416 7.20 -10.35 37.64
C ALA A 416 6.14 -10.96 36.70
N VAL A 417 6.41 -12.12 36.09
CA VAL A 417 5.45 -12.72 35.16
C VAL A 417 4.40 -13.52 35.93
N THR A 418 3.22 -12.92 36.13
CA THR A 418 2.02 -13.70 36.47
C THR A 418 1.69 -14.62 35.31
N CYS A 419 1.66 -15.93 35.55
CA CYS A 419 1.27 -16.90 34.53
C CYS A 419 -0.22 -16.74 34.19
N ASP A 420 -0.54 -16.59 32.89
CA ASP A 420 -1.93 -16.48 32.39
C ASP A 420 -2.73 -17.79 32.51
N ASN A 421 -2.08 -18.91 32.82
CA ASN A 421 -2.78 -20.20 32.94
C ASN A 421 -3.59 -20.26 34.24
N VAL A 422 -4.89 -20.02 34.12
CA VAL A 422 -5.89 -20.02 35.20
C VAL A 422 -6.00 -21.37 35.94
N LYS A 423 -5.37 -22.45 35.44
CA LYS A 423 -5.58 -23.81 35.97
C LYS A 423 -4.53 -24.30 36.98
N ASP A 424 -3.37 -23.66 37.11
CA ASP A 424 -2.23 -24.30 37.77
C ASP A 424 -1.57 -23.44 38.85
N ASP A 425 -2.26 -23.26 39.99
CA ASP A 425 -1.62 -22.83 41.25
C ASP A 425 -0.84 -23.99 41.92
N TRP A 426 -0.91 -25.23 41.41
CA TRP A 426 -0.31 -26.41 42.04
C TRP A 426 0.74 -27.17 41.21
N LEU A 427 0.94 -26.82 39.94
CA LEU A 427 1.74 -27.63 38.99
C LEU A 427 3.13 -27.05 38.63
N TRP A 428 3.57 -25.97 39.30
CA TRP A 428 4.88 -25.37 39.06
C TRP A 428 6.07 -26.30 39.38
N ASN A 429 5.89 -27.29 40.24
CA ASN A 429 6.98 -28.20 40.64
C ASN A 429 7.23 -29.38 39.67
N HIS A 430 6.37 -29.65 38.69
CA HIS A 430 6.49 -30.85 37.84
C HIS A 430 6.97 -30.61 36.40
N ALA A 431 6.98 -29.36 35.93
CA ALA A 431 7.29 -29.04 34.53
C ALA A 431 8.79 -28.93 34.20
N LEU A 432 9.68 -28.93 35.20
CA LEU A 432 11.14 -28.87 35.02
C LEU A 432 11.77 -30.21 34.60
N LEU A 433 11.05 -31.33 34.70
CA LEU A 433 11.58 -32.69 34.49
C LEU A 433 11.43 -33.25 33.06
N LEU A 434 10.78 -32.56 32.12
CA LEU A 434 10.47 -33.10 30.78
C LEU A 434 11.09 -32.35 29.59
N LYS A 435 12.04 -31.43 29.81
CA LYS A 435 12.67 -30.64 28.74
C LYS A 435 13.86 -31.30 28.01
N GLY A 436 14.20 -32.55 28.35
CA GLY A 436 15.41 -33.24 27.83
C GLY A 436 15.27 -34.03 26.53
N MET A 437 14.17 -33.95 25.77
CA MET A 437 14.03 -34.72 24.51
C MET A 437 14.17 -33.83 23.25
N SER A 438 15.16 -34.21 22.44
CA SER A 438 15.66 -33.63 21.20
C SER A 438 14.56 -33.21 20.19
N LYS A 439 14.32 -31.90 20.09
CA LYS A 439 13.37 -31.23 19.17
C LYS A 439 13.87 -31.01 17.73
N GLY A 440 15.13 -31.34 17.42
CA GLY A 440 15.82 -30.83 16.23
C GLY A 440 15.27 -31.25 14.85
N SER A 441 14.59 -32.40 14.72
CA SER A 441 14.15 -32.91 13.42
C SER A 441 12.64 -32.78 13.15
N LEU A 442 11.79 -32.80 14.19
CA LEU A 442 10.33 -32.70 14.04
C LEU A 442 9.87 -31.25 13.77
N GLU A 443 10.62 -30.24 14.25
CA GLU A 443 10.28 -28.82 14.06
C GLU A 443 10.45 -28.35 12.61
N ARG A 444 11.41 -28.88 11.85
CA ARG A 444 11.65 -28.46 10.46
C ARG A 444 10.50 -28.83 9.51
N ARG A 445 9.89 -30.02 9.65
CA ARG A 445 8.71 -30.40 8.84
C ARG A 445 7.47 -29.57 9.23
N ARG A 446 7.22 -29.38 10.53
CA ARG A 446 6.08 -28.59 11.02
C ARG A 446 6.16 -27.11 10.62
N HIS A 447 7.35 -26.52 10.55
CA HIS A 447 7.49 -25.13 10.11
C HIS A 447 7.05 -24.93 8.66
N LYS A 448 7.41 -25.84 7.74
CA LYS A 448 7.01 -25.74 6.33
C LYS A 448 5.48 -25.80 6.18
N ASP A 449 4.82 -26.68 6.92
CA ASP A 449 3.36 -26.83 6.85
C ASP A 449 2.64 -25.64 7.52
N MET A 450 3.13 -25.15 8.67
CA MET A 450 2.60 -23.92 9.26
C MET A 450 2.84 -22.70 8.36
N CYS A 451 4.00 -22.60 7.71
CA CYS A 451 4.29 -21.52 6.78
C CYS A 451 3.34 -21.55 5.57
N LYS A 452 3.09 -22.74 5.01
CA LYS A 452 2.08 -22.93 3.95
C LYS A 452 0.68 -22.58 4.42
N MET A 453 0.27 -23.01 5.61
CA MET A 453 -1.03 -22.67 6.18
C MET A 453 -1.18 -21.16 6.37
N LYS A 454 -0.19 -20.49 6.95
CA LYS A 454 -0.18 -19.02 7.10
C LYS A 454 -0.13 -18.28 5.76
N GLN A 455 0.52 -18.86 4.75
CA GLN A 455 0.52 -18.31 3.41
C GLN A 455 -0.88 -18.44 2.80
N GLN A 456 -1.54 -19.59 2.98
CA GLN A 456 -2.91 -19.82 2.52
C GLN A 456 -3.91 -18.88 3.22
N GLU A 457 -3.79 -18.68 4.53
CA GLU A 457 -4.58 -17.69 5.28
C GLU A 457 -4.42 -16.29 4.68
N ARG A 458 -3.21 -15.89 4.29
CA ARG A 458 -2.96 -14.62 3.60
C ARG A 458 -3.61 -14.56 2.21
N LYS A 459 -3.62 -15.67 1.46
CA LYS A 459 -4.36 -15.78 0.19
C LYS A 459 -5.86 -15.58 0.39
N GLU A 460 -6.39 -16.09 1.50
CA GLU A 460 -7.80 -15.99 1.87
C GLU A 460 -8.16 -14.66 2.54
N GLY A 461 -7.19 -13.75 2.70
CA GLY A 461 -7.41 -12.47 3.37
C GLY A 461 -7.65 -12.57 4.88
N LYS A 462 -7.34 -13.73 5.49
CA LYS A 462 -7.50 -13.95 6.93
C LYS A 462 -6.45 -13.17 7.72
N LEU A 463 -6.88 -12.65 8.87
CA LEU A 463 -6.00 -11.96 9.81
C LEU A 463 -4.97 -12.94 10.38
N GLN A 464 -3.70 -12.52 10.41
CA GLN A 464 -2.66 -13.29 11.11
C GLN A 464 -2.92 -13.21 12.62
N SER A 465 -2.65 -14.31 13.33
CA SER A 465 -2.58 -14.27 14.78
C SER A 465 -1.41 -13.40 15.24
N ILE A 466 -1.65 -12.57 16.26
CA ILE A 466 -0.60 -11.79 16.92
C ILE A 466 0.52 -12.75 17.38
N PRO A 467 1.79 -12.48 17.05
CA PRO A 467 2.92 -13.22 17.60
C PRO A 467 2.92 -13.20 19.14
N LYS A 468 3.24 -14.33 19.78
CA LYS A 468 3.28 -14.41 21.26
C LYS A 468 4.19 -13.35 21.90
N SER A 469 5.29 -12.98 21.22
CA SER A 469 6.20 -11.93 21.66
C SER A 469 5.56 -10.54 21.68
N ASP A 470 4.68 -10.26 20.72
CA ASP A 470 3.95 -8.99 20.63
C ASP A 470 2.81 -8.98 21.65
N ALA A 471 2.09 -10.11 21.80
CA ALA A 471 1.05 -10.26 22.82
C ALA A 471 1.58 -10.03 24.25
N ALA A 472 2.76 -10.57 24.58
CA ALA A 472 3.41 -10.32 25.86
C ALA A 472 3.80 -8.84 26.01
N PHE A 473 4.32 -8.23 24.95
CA PHE A 473 4.70 -6.81 24.97
C PHE A 473 3.50 -5.88 25.15
N PHE A 474 2.32 -6.21 24.59
CA PHE A 474 1.11 -5.42 24.81
C PHE A 474 0.73 -5.32 26.29
N HIS A 475 0.94 -6.40 27.05
CA HIS A 475 0.70 -6.41 28.48
C HIS A 475 1.61 -5.40 29.20
N ASP A 476 2.90 -5.44 28.90
CA ASP A 476 3.89 -4.53 29.50
C ASP A 476 3.62 -3.07 29.10
N LEU A 477 3.32 -2.84 27.82
CA LEU A 477 2.99 -1.53 27.26
C LEU A 477 1.75 -0.93 27.92
N ALA A 478 0.64 -1.66 27.91
CA ALA A 478 -0.63 -1.20 28.45
C ALA A 478 -0.53 -0.94 29.96
N THR A 479 0.18 -1.80 30.70
CA THR A 479 0.41 -1.62 32.14
C THR A 479 1.23 -0.37 32.43
N ARG A 480 2.33 -0.16 31.69
CA ARG A 480 3.17 1.03 31.84
C ARG A 480 2.37 2.30 31.51
N ASP A 481 1.72 2.34 30.37
CA ASP A 481 1.01 3.54 29.89
C ASP A 481 -0.16 3.89 30.82
N ALA A 482 -0.92 2.90 31.29
CA ALA A 482 -1.98 3.10 32.28
C ALA A 482 -1.44 3.64 33.61
N ARG A 483 -0.29 3.13 34.10
CA ARG A 483 0.34 3.64 35.32
C ARG A 483 0.85 5.07 35.14
N HIS A 484 1.46 5.39 34.00
CA HIS A 484 1.92 6.74 33.71
C HIS A 484 0.76 7.75 33.71
N HIS A 485 -0.41 7.33 33.23
CA HIS A 485 -1.62 8.16 33.17
C HIS A 485 -2.54 8.02 34.39
N LEU A 486 -2.12 7.32 35.45
CA LEU A 486 -2.93 7.07 36.64
C LEU A 486 -3.47 8.37 37.29
N PRO A 487 -2.70 9.47 37.42
CA PRO A 487 -3.23 10.72 37.96
C PRO A 487 -4.38 11.30 37.13
N TYR A 488 -4.33 11.16 35.80
CA TYR A 488 -5.40 11.57 34.90
C TYR A 488 -6.62 10.66 35.06
N LEU A 489 -6.42 9.34 35.09
CA LEU A 489 -7.49 8.35 35.25
C LEU A 489 -8.21 8.52 36.59
N HIS A 490 -7.50 8.81 37.68
CA HIS A 490 -8.10 9.15 38.99
C HIS A 490 -9.03 10.36 38.91
N ARG A 491 -8.61 11.43 38.22
CA ARG A 491 -9.45 12.61 38.02
C ARG A 491 -10.68 12.28 37.19
N LEU A 492 -10.52 11.44 36.16
CA LEU A 492 -11.62 11.00 35.30
C LEU A 492 -12.64 10.17 36.10
N ALA A 493 -12.18 9.18 36.87
CA ALA A 493 -13.02 8.35 37.74
C ALA A 493 -13.86 9.19 38.70
N ARG A 494 -13.24 10.13 39.42
CA ARG A 494 -13.93 11.01 40.37
C ARG A 494 -14.92 11.95 39.70
N LYS A 495 -14.60 12.44 38.49
CA LYS A 495 -15.44 13.37 37.74
C LYS A 495 -16.68 12.67 37.18
N GLU A 496 -16.50 11.53 36.51
CA GLU A 496 -17.56 10.87 35.74
C GLU A 496 -18.35 9.86 36.60
N HIS A 497 -17.69 9.28 37.61
CA HIS A 497 -18.24 8.18 38.40
C HIS A 497 -17.87 8.27 39.90
N PRO A 498 -18.23 9.37 40.60
CA PRO A 498 -17.77 9.65 41.98
C PRO A 498 -18.18 8.60 43.03
N LYS A 499 -19.17 7.74 42.73
CA LYS A 499 -19.68 6.71 43.64
C LYS A 499 -19.07 5.33 43.41
N ILE A 500 -18.29 5.16 42.34
CA ILE A 500 -17.72 3.87 41.96
C ILE A 500 -16.30 3.79 42.52
N LYS A 501 -16.00 2.69 43.21
CA LYS A 501 -14.63 2.40 43.69
C LYS A 501 -13.73 2.13 42.49
N ASP A 502 -12.43 2.43 42.63
CA ASP A 502 -11.46 2.28 41.54
C ASP A 502 -11.40 0.85 40.95
N SER A 503 -11.60 -0.17 41.80
CA SER A 503 -11.70 -1.58 41.38
C SER A 503 -12.92 -1.91 40.50
N GLY A 504 -13.87 -0.98 40.38
CA GLY A 504 -15.06 -1.10 39.55
C GLY A 504 -14.85 -0.64 38.11
N PHE A 505 -13.65 -0.16 37.76
CA PHE A 505 -13.35 0.30 36.41
C PHE A 505 -12.51 -0.71 35.61
N ILE A 506 -12.61 -0.56 34.29
CA ILE A 506 -11.71 -1.09 33.28
C ILE A 506 -11.01 0.11 32.66
N ILE A 507 -9.68 0.12 32.64
CA ILE A 507 -8.93 1.16 31.92
C ILE A 507 -8.97 0.82 30.45
N TYR A 508 -9.43 1.75 29.63
CA TYR A 508 -9.49 1.61 28.18
C TYR A 508 -8.42 2.49 27.54
N ILE A 509 -7.59 1.90 26.68
CA ILE A 509 -6.54 2.61 25.94
C ILE A 509 -6.78 2.43 24.45
N ASP A 510 -7.01 3.51 23.74
CA ASP A 510 -7.15 3.52 22.29
C ASP A 510 -5.81 3.92 21.64
N TYR A 511 -5.11 2.91 21.12
CA TYR A 511 -3.87 3.07 20.36
C TYR A 511 -4.12 3.21 18.85
N THR A 512 -5.37 3.23 18.39
CA THR A 512 -5.72 3.48 16.98
C THR A 512 -5.63 4.97 16.61
N VAL A 513 -5.39 5.83 17.61
CA VAL A 513 -5.24 7.28 17.48
C VAL A 513 -3.92 7.74 18.11
N LEU A 514 -3.40 8.86 17.61
CA LEU A 514 -2.13 9.44 18.06
C LEU A 514 -2.35 10.89 18.54
N PRO A 515 -1.95 11.24 19.78
CA PRO A 515 -1.51 10.34 20.85
C PRO A 515 -2.62 9.39 21.32
N ALA A 516 -2.25 8.30 22.00
CA ALA A 516 -3.20 7.31 22.52
C ALA A 516 -4.22 7.96 23.46
N LYS A 517 -5.50 7.56 23.35
CA LYS A 517 -6.57 8.08 24.20
C LYS A 517 -6.86 7.14 25.36
N PHE A 518 -7.07 7.72 26.54
CA PHE A 518 -7.34 7.00 27.78
C PHE A 518 -8.74 7.30 28.29
N SER A 519 -9.50 6.27 28.61
CA SER A 519 -10.84 6.39 29.20
C SER A 519 -11.11 5.28 30.22
N LEU A 520 -12.23 5.37 30.91
CA LEU A 520 -12.69 4.37 31.89
C LEU A 520 -14.03 3.79 31.45
N LYS A 521 -14.19 2.49 31.64
CA LYS A 521 -15.47 1.79 31.49
C LYS A 521 -15.84 1.12 32.80
N LEU A 522 -17.13 1.02 33.10
CA LEU A 522 -17.58 0.29 34.28
C LEU A 522 -17.48 -1.22 34.04
N LEU A 523 -16.91 -1.94 35.00
CA LEU A 523 -16.80 -3.41 34.97
C LEU A 523 -18.19 -4.08 35.00
N SER A 524 -19.17 -3.43 35.63
CA SER A 524 -20.58 -3.86 35.60
C SER A 524 -21.18 -3.85 34.19
N ASP A 525 -20.71 -2.94 33.35
CA ASP A 525 -21.32 -2.65 32.05
C ASP A 525 -20.52 -3.27 30.90
N TYR A 526 -19.55 -4.15 31.21
CA TYR A 526 -18.65 -4.73 30.21
C TYR A 526 -19.41 -5.33 29.03
N GLU A 527 -20.40 -6.19 29.28
CA GLU A 527 -21.19 -6.89 28.25
C GLU A 527 -21.96 -5.92 27.33
N ARG A 528 -22.33 -4.74 27.83
CA ARG A 528 -23.01 -3.71 27.03
C ARG A 528 -22.05 -2.86 26.20
N ASN A 529 -20.77 -2.82 26.61
CA ASN A 529 -19.77 -1.91 26.08
C ASN A 529 -18.65 -2.61 25.28
N VAL A 530 -18.77 -3.93 25.06
CA VAL A 530 -17.93 -4.64 24.09
C VAL A 530 -18.36 -4.17 22.70
N PRO A 531 -17.45 -3.58 21.89
CA PRO A 531 -17.79 -3.19 20.53
C PRO A 531 -18.31 -4.42 19.75
N ALA A 532 -19.53 -4.31 19.20
CA ALA A 532 -20.18 -5.39 18.46
C ALA A 532 -19.42 -5.83 17.19
N SER A 533 -18.41 -5.06 16.77
CA SER A 533 -17.69 -5.19 15.50
C SER A 533 -16.28 -5.77 15.64
N LEU A 534 -16.01 -6.55 16.69
CA LEU A 534 -14.70 -7.16 16.86
C LEU A 534 -14.65 -8.49 16.10
N ASP A 535 -13.83 -8.53 15.05
CA ASP A 535 -13.45 -9.76 14.34
C ASP A 535 -12.50 -10.63 15.20
N GLY A 536 -12.88 -10.86 16.46
CA GLY A 536 -12.15 -11.68 17.41
C GLY A 536 -12.32 -13.16 17.11
N SER A 537 -11.29 -13.96 17.44
CA SER A 537 -11.50 -15.40 17.53
C SER A 537 -12.31 -15.73 18.79
N SER A 538 -13.16 -16.76 18.72
CA SER A 538 -13.91 -17.28 19.89
C SER A 538 -13.03 -17.55 21.11
N ASN A 539 -11.77 -17.94 20.88
CA ASN A 539 -10.78 -18.13 21.95
C ASN A 539 -10.39 -16.81 22.65
N ALA A 540 -10.30 -15.71 21.90
CA ALA A 540 -10.00 -14.40 22.48
C ALA A 540 -11.18 -13.88 23.32
N GLU A 541 -12.40 -14.09 22.86
CA GLU A 541 -13.63 -13.77 23.59
C GLU A 541 -13.73 -14.55 24.90
N ALA A 542 -13.63 -15.88 24.84
CA ALA A 542 -13.66 -16.73 26.03
C ALA A 542 -12.59 -16.38 27.06
N ARG A 543 -11.38 -16.00 26.60
CA ARG A 543 -10.31 -15.53 27.48
C ARG A 543 -10.64 -14.18 28.12
N ASN A 544 -11.19 -13.24 27.35
CA ASN A 544 -11.62 -11.94 27.88
C ASN A 544 -12.71 -12.11 28.93
N ASP A 545 -13.70 -12.98 28.69
CA ASP A 545 -14.77 -13.27 29.63
C ASP A 545 -14.23 -13.89 30.92
N ALA A 546 -13.26 -14.80 30.82
CA ALA A 546 -12.58 -15.37 31.98
C ALA A 546 -11.86 -14.29 32.81
N PHE A 547 -11.19 -13.33 32.17
CA PHE A 547 -10.56 -12.21 32.86
C PHE A 547 -11.57 -11.27 33.53
N VAL A 548 -12.67 -10.95 32.85
CA VAL A 548 -13.76 -10.13 33.40
C VAL A 548 -14.40 -10.79 34.60
N LYS A 549 -14.73 -12.09 34.48
CA LYS A 549 -15.25 -12.89 35.60
C LYS A 549 -14.28 -12.89 36.79
N ARG A 550 -12.99 -13.15 36.54
CA ARG A 550 -11.95 -13.16 37.58
C ARG A 550 -11.83 -11.82 38.32
N ALA A 551 -11.89 -10.70 37.60
CA ALA A 551 -11.86 -9.36 38.18
C ALA A 551 -13.11 -9.05 39.01
N ARG A 552 -14.30 -9.45 38.53
CA ARG A 552 -15.57 -9.30 39.26
C ARG A 552 -15.59 -10.09 40.57
N GLU A 553 -15.07 -11.31 40.55
CA GLU A 553 -15.02 -12.21 41.71
C GLU A 553 -13.98 -11.79 42.76
N ASN A 554 -13.01 -10.94 42.40
CA ASN A 554 -11.90 -10.55 43.28
C ASN A 554 -11.66 -9.03 43.23
N PRO A 555 -12.62 -8.21 43.69
CA PRO A 555 -12.52 -6.75 43.60
C PRO A 555 -11.28 -6.23 44.33
N GLY A 556 -10.49 -5.39 43.65
CA GLY A 556 -9.27 -4.79 44.17
C GLY A 556 -8.01 -5.64 44.05
N LYS A 557 -8.14 -6.94 43.73
CA LYS A 557 -6.98 -7.83 43.48
C LYS A 557 -6.51 -7.80 42.03
N PHE A 558 -7.45 -7.63 41.10
CA PHE A 558 -7.17 -7.58 39.67
C PHE A 558 -7.71 -6.28 39.07
N MET A 559 -6.90 -5.67 38.21
CA MET A 559 -7.28 -4.55 37.36
C MET A 559 -7.27 -4.99 35.90
N LEU A 560 -8.30 -4.61 35.15
CA LEU A 560 -8.37 -4.88 33.71
C LEU A 560 -7.94 -3.66 32.91
N ILE A 561 -7.04 -3.87 31.98
CA ILE A 561 -6.65 -2.88 30.99
C ILE A 561 -7.02 -3.41 29.62
N GLN A 562 -7.94 -2.75 28.95
CA GLN A 562 -8.42 -3.11 27.62
C GLN A 562 -7.81 -2.14 26.60
N SER A 563 -7.04 -2.69 25.67
CA SER A 563 -6.33 -1.93 24.64
C SER A 563 -6.97 -2.17 23.28
N GLN A 564 -7.24 -1.09 22.55
CA GLN A 564 -7.70 -1.08 21.17
C GLN A 564 -6.50 -0.82 20.25
N LEU A 565 -6.21 -1.76 19.35
CA LEU A 565 -5.01 -1.75 18.50
C LEU A 565 -5.42 -1.74 17.02
N SER A 566 -4.66 -1.04 16.18
CA SER A 566 -4.80 -1.12 14.72
C SER A 566 -4.39 -2.50 14.23
N ASN A 567 -5.27 -3.22 13.54
CA ASN A 567 -5.00 -4.55 12.96
C ASN A 567 -5.46 -4.55 11.50
N GLY A 568 -4.59 -4.03 10.63
CA GLY A 568 -4.93 -3.61 9.27
C GLY A 568 -6.07 -2.60 9.23
N THR A 569 -7.05 -2.81 8.35
CA THR A 569 -8.27 -2.00 8.24
C THR A 569 -9.25 -2.21 9.40
N GLY A 570 -8.99 -3.22 10.24
CA GLY A 570 -9.79 -3.54 11.39
C GLY A 570 -9.15 -3.09 12.69
N VAL A 571 -9.81 -3.45 13.77
CA VAL A 571 -9.37 -3.16 15.12
C VAL A 571 -9.28 -4.46 15.90
N GLN A 572 -8.24 -4.59 16.70
CA GLN A 572 -8.09 -5.70 17.63
C GLN A 572 -8.16 -5.23 19.07
N LEU A 573 -8.94 -5.96 19.87
CA LEU A 573 -9.05 -5.73 21.30
C LEU A 573 -8.13 -6.70 22.05
N VAL A 574 -7.28 -6.16 22.92
CA VAL A 574 -6.40 -6.94 23.79
C VAL A 574 -6.66 -6.58 25.24
N THR A 575 -7.05 -7.57 26.04
CA THR A 575 -7.26 -7.39 27.49
C THR A 575 -6.05 -7.89 28.25
N SER A 576 -5.53 -7.05 29.13
CA SER A 576 -4.45 -7.32 30.07
C SER A 576 -5.00 -7.32 31.49
N VAL A 577 -4.56 -8.28 32.30
CA VAL A 577 -4.88 -8.35 33.73
C VAL A 577 -3.66 -7.97 34.54
N VAL A 578 -3.78 -6.95 35.37
CA VAL A 578 -2.71 -6.55 36.30
C VAL A 578 -3.13 -6.93 37.71
N THR A 579 -2.19 -7.46 38.48
CA THR A 579 -2.41 -7.85 39.88
C THR A 579 -1.96 -6.77 40.85
N GLY A 580 -2.50 -6.84 42.07
CA GLY A 580 -2.09 -5.99 43.18
C GLY A 580 -2.77 -4.62 43.17
N ASP A 581 -2.26 -3.73 44.02
CA ASP A 581 -2.85 -2.43 44.30
C ASP A 581 -2.50 -1.40 43.21
N PHE A 582 -3.03 -1.61 42.02
CA PHE A 582 -2.71 -0.81 40.83
C PHE A 582 -3.00 0.69 41.02
N TRP A 583 -4.06 1.03 41.76
CA TRP A 583 -4.58 2.39 41.86
C TRP A 583 -3.90 3.24 42.93
N ASN A 584 -3.35 2.64 43.98
CA ASN A 584 -2.75 3.39 45.09
C ASN A 584 -1.32 3.87 44.82
N GLY A 585 -0.85 3.79 43.57
CA GLY A 585 0.35 4.49 43.12
C GLY A 585 1.62 4.09 43.87
N GLY A 586 1.67 2.88 44.42
CA GLY A 586 2.90 2.31 44.94
C GLY A 586 3.99 2.51 43.90
N THR A 587 5.10 3.12 44.32
CA THR A 587 6.32 3.17 43.51
C THR A 587 6.56 1.76 42.96
N TRP A 588 7.04 1.66 41.72
CA TRP A 588 7.48 0.41 41.08
C TRP A 588 8.71 -0.18 41.80
N ASP A 589 8.74 -0.10 43.12
CA ASP A 589 9.57 -0.93 43.96
C ASP A 589 9.03 -2.34 43.75
N PHE A 590 9.63 -3.04 42.79
CA PHE A 590 9.47 -4.48 42.70
C PHE A 590 9.57 -4.99 44.13
N PRO A 591 8.65 -5.84 44.59
CA PRO A 591 8.94 -6.61 45.78
C PRO A 591 10.25 -7.31 45.48
N VAL A 592 11.34 -6.81 46.09
CA VAL A 592 12.60 -7.53 46.16
C VAL A 592 12.17 -8.78 46.89
N HIS A 593 11.92 -9.85 46.13
CA HIS A 593 11.66 -11.14 46.73
C HIS A 593 12.84 -11.33 47.69
N PRO A 594 12.60 -11.46 49.01
CA PRO A 594 13.69 -11.72 49.94
C PRO A 594 14.42 -12.91 49.35
N SER A 595 15.70 -12.73 49.04
CA SER A 595 16.55 -13.77 48.48
C SER A 595 16.42 -14.96 49.43
N HIS A 596 15.64 -15.97 49.03
CA HIS A 596 15.70 -17.25 49.68
C HIS A 596 17.13 -17.72 49.48
N GLY A 597 17.83 -17.92 50.60
CA GLY A 597 19.26 -18.15 50.66
C GLY A 597 19.73 -19.21 49.69
N ASP A 598 20.94 -18.99 49.20
CA ASP A 598 21.69 -19.80 48.27
C ASP A 598 21.61 -21.30 48.61
N ASP A 599 20.83 -22.05 47.83
CA ASP A 599 21.05 -23.47 47.64
C ASP A 599 21.87 -23.62 46.35
N GLU A 600 23.18 -23.84 46.51
CA GLU A 600 24.10 -24.21 45.44
C GLU A 600 23.57 -25.44 44.70
N ARG A 601 23.06 -25.25 43.48
CA ARG A 601 22.88 -26.34 42.51
C ARG A 601 23.60 -25.99 41.21
N GLU A 602 24.55 -26.86 40.88
CA GLU A 602 25.35 -26.85 39.66
C GLU A 602 24.46 -26.69 38.42
N SER A 603 24.66 -25.58 37.72
CA SER A 603 24.06 -25.29 36.42
C SER A 603 24.75 -26.12 35.34
N VAL A 604 24.04 -27.13 34.82
CA VAL A 604 24.41 -27.82 33.59
C VAL A 604 24.17 -26.87 32.40
N ASP A 605 25.17 -26.76 31.53
CA ASP A 605 25.27 -25.90 30.35
C ASP A 605 23.94 -25.71 29.59
N ASP A 606 23.29 -24.55 29.83
CA ASP A 606 22.16 -24.06 29.06
C ASP A 606 22.70 -23.08 28.00
N GLU A 607 22.85 -23.56 26.76
CA GLU A 607 23.15 -22.71 25.62
C GLU A 607 21.98 -21.72 25.37
N GLY A 608 22.15 -20.50 25.89
CA GLY A 608 21.96 -19.31 25.08
C GLY A 608 20.62 -18.57 25.18
N TYR A 609 20.17 -18.23 26.39
CA TYR A 609 19.47 -16.95 26.60
C TYR A 609 19.88 -16.36 27.95
N ASP A 610 20.89 -15.48 27.90
CA ASP A 610 21.30 -14.65 29.03
C ASP A 610 20.12 -13.78 29.47
N THR A 611 19.60 -14.04 30.68
CA THR A 611 18.45 -13.33 31.28
C THR A 611 18.87 -12.27 32.29
N ASN A 612 20.18 -12.04 32.48
CA ASN A 612 20.63 -10.90 33.25
C ASN A 612 20.55 -9.63 32.42
N ILE A 613 20.05 -8.56 33.03
CA ILE A 613 20.28 -7.19 32.55
C ILE A 613 21.79 -6.98 32.64
N ASP A 614 22.50 -7.23 31.56
CA ASP A 614 23.92 -6.97 31.50
C ASP A 614 24.16 -5.45 31.49
N GLY A 615 25.42 -5.05 31.74
CA GLY A 615 25.81 -3.64 31.65
C GLY A 615 25.52 -3.03 30.26
N ILE A 616 25.35 -3.86 29.22
CA ILE A 616 25.08 -3.44 27.85
C ILE A 616 23.65 -2.92 27.72
N ASP A 617 22.64 -3.56 28.32
CA ASP A 617 21.25 -3.09 28.26
C ASP A 617 21.07 -1.74 28.99
N ILE A 618 21.74 -1.55 30.14
CA ILE A 618 21.74 -0.26 30.88
C ILE A 618 22.51 0.82 30.09
N MET A 619 23.65 0.46 29.51
CA MET A 619 24.43 1.35 28.67
C MET A 619 23.62 1.78 27.43
N LYS A 620 22.91 0.85 26.79
CA LYS A 620 22.01 1.14 25.65
C LYS A 620 20.89 2.10 26.05
N ALA A 621 20.23 1.88 27.19
CA ALA A 621 19.21 2.81 27.68
C ALA A 621 19.78 4.22 27.92
N ARG A 622 20.96 4.33 28.54
CA ARG A 622 21.66 5.61 28.71
C ARG A 622 22.07 6.25 27.38
N MET A 623 22.56 5.46 26.42
CA MET A 623 22.91 5.93 25.09
C MET A 623 21.69 6.48 24.35
N ILE A 624 20.55 5.80 24.42
CA ILE A 624 19.28 6.24 23.85
C ILE A 624 18.83 7.57 24.49
N ILE A 625 18.88 7.68 25.81
CA ILE A 625 18.53 8.93 26.52
C ILE A 625 19.46 10.07 26.10
N ASN A 626 20.76 9.82 25.99
CA ASN A 626 21.74 10.82 25.57
C ASN A 626 21.58 11.21 24.09
N GLN A 627 21.25 10.26 23.21
CA GLN A 627 20.92 10.53 21.81
C GLN A 627 19.66 11.38 21.69
N PHE A 628 18.64 11.10 22.50
CA PHE A 628 17.43 11.90 22.57
C PHE A 628 17.70 13.33 23.03
N ALA A 629 18.49 13.51 24.10
CA ALA A 629 18.88 14.82 24.58
C ALA A 629 19.64 15.62 23.50
N LYS A 630 20.55 14.97 22.76
CA LYS A 630 21.30 15.60 21.67
C LYS A 630 20.43 15.94 20.45
N SER A 631 19.49 15.09 20.07
CA SER A 631 18.63 15.34 18.91
C SER A 631 17.66 16.51 19.15
N VAL A 632 17.19 16.69 20.39
CA VAL A 632 16.37 17.83 20.80
C VAL A 632 17.22 19.11 20.89
N ALA A 633 18.39 19.06 21.52
CA ALA A 633 19.25 20.24 21.70
C ALA A 633 19.86 20.76 20.39
N GLY A 634 20.25 19.88 19.47
CA GLY A 634 20.87 20.27 18.19
C GLY A 634 19.92 20.94 17.18
N GLY A 635 18.60 20.87 17.41
CA GLY A 635 17.60 21.51 16.55
C GLY A 635 17.44 23.02 16.81
N GLU A 636 17.82 23.52 17.99
CA GLU A 636 17.68 24.93 18.35
C GLU A 636 18.95 25.76 18.04
N GLU A 637 20.14 25.16 18.02
CA GLU A 637 21.40 25.89 17.83
C GLU A 637 21.74 26.26 16.36
N THR A 638 20.98 25.78 15.37
CA THR A 638 21.22 26.07 13.93
C THR A 638 20.29 27.12 13.33
N LEU A 639 19.58 27.89 14.16
CA LEU A 639 18.65 28.95 13.76
C LEU A 639 19.15 30.39 14.06
N PHE A 640 20.46 30.57 14.26
CA PHE A 640 21.10 31.88 14.36
C PHE A 640 22.27 32.05 13.39
#